data_AF-A2AXB5-F1
#
_entry.id   AF-A2AXB5-F1
#
_cell.length_a   1.000
_cell.length_b   1.000
_cell.length_c   1.000
_cell.angle_alpha   90.00
_cell.angle_beta   90.00
_cell.angle_gamma   90.00
#
_symmetry.space_group_name_H-M   'P 1'
#
loop_
_entity.id
_entity.type
_entity.pdbx_description
1 polymer ?
#
loop_
_entity_poly.entity_id
_entity_poly.type
_entity_poly.pdbx_seq_one_letter_code
_entity_poly.pdbx_strand_id
1 'polypeptide(L)'
;MMDRINHKKFINTTKLLLWCDQTIGLITFDINTPSFKLSKIRSFLNITASAVLLPFAIYHIFMHIVPTKLISFYKSTAILEIAFEVIFIVTVWMTGAVKHSKIAHFLNKMIRLDERFQSVGLQIDTVREKRRIKIHFFLRSLFAIMLPLGILLISQDVIANVLLFIFIVVKSGVAFQTIEFVSIIRNRFVILNRYIEESISKYKHAELVMPLCKSCDLHHRLSKLIKQLNATYGLILLLMFTSHFIFIVVSIFYMSAYLISNPIMWDRVMLLTFWSAFFIVNVLYICNQCYNTVEESRIFGLVTFTPDRSKFRPSSLRFCLNILSIFTYVPMILYCVYTTATYDSFMIYKTTNIIILGLNVVYVVTAWICAITKRDMFVEFLLKLVDFDSKLQTMNIKVNYHRVHRKIMVQSLGRVGVLVVIIGTLAIIANLNGDTMIVEAMAYILLAMNSAVCHQTIELVKMLKIRFVILNKQINNLIEYFQKNKIGPVETKGTNKQLNTLNKICALHHHLSKLVKLFNETFGIVLLLMFGVSFVVIVITIFFFTANVQAGELYFMSLLNPILSNVTFVIDVVYVCDVCYSTIEEANKAGELIHKIDTEDHDIRDEIEMFSLQIANEQVEFNAAGFFAINYTLVFSILGGVTTYIIILIQLATSLAGQ
;
A
#
# COMPACT_ATOMS: atom_id res chain seq x y z
N MET A 1 -20.59 -37.26 -10.57
CA MET A 1 -20.02 -36.53 -11.74
C MET A 1 -19.72 -35.06 -11.38
N MET A 2 -20.64 -34.35 -10.71
CA MET A 2 -20.44 -32.97 -10.21
C MET A 2 -19.23 -32.81 -9.27
N ASP A 3 -19.02 -33.71 -8.31
CA ASP A 3 -17.86 -33.66 -7.39
C ASP A 3 -16.52 -33.71 -8.14
N ARG A 4 -16.42 -34.52 -9.21
CA ARG A 4 -15.19 -34.57 -10.04
C ARG A 4 -14.97 -33.28 -10.82
N ILE A 5 -16.04 -32.61 -11.26
CA ILE A 5 -15.96 -31.35 -12.01
C ILE A 5 -15.51 -30.21 -11.10
N ASN A 6 -16.09 -30.11 -9.89
CA ASN A 6 -15.74 -29.08 -8.91
C ASN A 6 -14.35 -29.27 -8.32
N HIS A 7 -13.96 -30.52 -8.04
CA HIS A 7 -12.59 -30.86 -7.70
C HIS A 7 -11.60 -30.40 -8.80
N LYS A 8 -11.87 -30.72 -10.07
CA LYS A 8 -11.00 -30.32 -11.19
C LYS A 8 -10.93 -28.80 -11.37
N LYS A 9 -12.03 -28.08 -11.12
CA LYS A 9 -12.10 -26.62 -11.20
C LYS A 9 -11.32 -25.93 -10.09
N PHE A 10 -11.44 -26.41 -8.85
CA PHE A 10 -10.67 -25.91 -7.71
C PHE A 10 -9.16 -26.13 -7.93
N ILE A 11 -8.75 -27.35 -8.29
CA ILE A 11 -7.35 -27.69 -8.57
C ILE A 11 -6.78 -26.85 -9.71
N ASN A 12 -7.53 -26.61 -10.79
CA ASN A 12 -7.06 -25.77 -11.90
C ASN A 12 -6.88 -24.29 -11.50
N THR A 13 -7.60 -23.83 -10.48
CA THR A 13 -7.53 -22.48 -9.93
C THR A 13 -6.31 -22.33 -9.02
N THR A 14 -6.06 -23.32 -8.16
CA THR A 14 -4.98 -23.33 -7.15
C THR A 14 -3.74 -24.08 -7.59
N LYS A 15 -3.66 -24.57 -8.85
CA LYS A 15 -2.57 -25.42 -9.35
C LYS A 15 -1.17 -24.84 -9.08
N LEU A 16 -1.00 -23.54 -9.31
CA LEU A 16 0.29 -22.86 -9.14
C LEU A 16 0.68 -22.74 -7.66
N LEU A 17 -0.31 -22.51 -6.79
CA LEU A 17 -0.14 -22.48 -5.34
C LEU A 17 0.31 -23.85 -4.82
N LEU A 18 -0.43 -24.90 -5.19
CA LEU A 18 -0.14 -26.27 -4.75
C LEU A 18 1.17 -26.80 -5.35
N TRP A 19 1.53 -26.38 -6.57
CA TRP A 19 2.83 -26.72 -7.17
C TRP A 19 3.99 -26.04 -6.42
N CYS A 20 3.84 -24.78 -6.04
CA CYS A 20 4.82 -24.08 -5.19
C CYS A 20 5.00 -24.81 -3.85
N ASP A 21 3.90 -25.17 -3.18
CA ASP A 21 3.91 -25.93 -1.92
C ASP A 21 4.59 -27.30 -2.04
N GLN A 22 4.41 -27.98 -3.18
CA GLN A 22 5.11 -29.22 -3.48
C GLN A 22 6.61 -29.02 -3.67
N THR A 23 7.01 -27.89 -4.25
CA THR A 23 8.41 -27.58 -4.58
C THR A 23 9.21 -27.23 -3.32
N ILE A 24 8.58 -26.55 -2.35
CA ILE A 24 9.19 -26.22 -1.05
C ILE A 24 9.08 -27.35 -0.01
N GLY A 25 8.51 -28.51 -0.38
CA GLY A 25 8.36 -29.66 0.52
C GLY A 25 7.22 -29.53 1.53
N LEU A 26 6.29 -28.59 1.36
CA LEU A 26 5.16 -28.39 2.28
C LEU A 26 3.96 -29.29 1.93
N ILE A 27 3.87 -29.76 0.68
CA ILE A 27 2.90 -30.76 0.22
C ILE A 27 3.64 -31.97 -0.35
N THR A 28 3.33 -33.15 0.21
CA THR A 28 3.92 -34.44 -0.19
C THR A 28 2.94 -35.35 -0.93
N PHE A 29 1.69 -34.93 -1.15
CA PHE A 29 0.68 -35.72 -1.88
C PHE A 29 0.58 -35.33 -3.36
N ASP A 30 0.07 -36.25 -4.18
CA ASP A 30 -0.18 -36.01 -5.61
C ASP A 30 -1.44 -35.15 -5.83
N ILE A 31 -1.24 -33.93 -6.32
CA ILE A 31 -2.29 -32.94 -6.62
C ILE A 31 -3.21 -33.40 -7.76
N ASN A 32 -2.74 -34.29 -8.64
CA ASN A 32 -3.53 -34.76 -9.78
C ASN A 32 -4.53 -35.86 -9.38
N THR A 33 -4.43 -36.41 -8.16
CA THR A 33 -5.35 -37.43 -7.66
C THR A 33 -6.44 -36.83 -6.78
N PRO A 34 -7.73 -37.20 -6.97
CA PRO A 34 -8.83 -36.62 -6.21
C PRO A 34 -8.87 -37.01 -4.72
N SER A 35 -8.00 -37.94 -4.30
CA SER A 35 -7.87 -38.37 -2.90
C SER A 35 -6.65 -37.77 -2.20
N PHE A 36 -5.86 -36.92 -2.88
CA PHE A 36 -4.60 -36.36 -2.37
C PHE A 36 -3.73 -37.45 -1.70
N LYS A 37 -3.49 -38.56 -2.41
CA LYS A 37 -2.71 -39.69 -1.87
C LYS A 37 -1.27 -39.25 -1.62
N LEU A 38 -0.72 -39.66 -0.49
CA LEU A 38 0.66 -39.39 -0.11
C LEU A 38 1.64 -39.98 -1.15
N SER A 39 2.58 -39.16 -1.63
CA SER A 39 3.74 -39.65 -2.37
C SER A 39 4.81 -40.10 -1.37
N LYS A 40 5.00 -41.41 -1.26
CA LYS A 40 6.04 -42.01 -0.42
C LYS A 40 7.44 -41.48 -0.77
N ILE A 41 7.71 -41.22 -2.06
CA ILE A 41 8.97 -40.68 -2.55
C ILE A 41 9.20 -39.25 -2.03
N ARG A 42 8.20 -38.36 -2.14
CA ARG A 42 8.36 -36.97 -1.67
C ARG A 42 8.42 -36.86 -0.16
N SER A 43 7.65 -37.68 0.56
CA SER A 43 7.76 -37.77 2.02
C SER A 43 9.12 -38.28 2.45
N PHE A 44 9.68 -39.28 1.77
CA PHE A 44 11.03 -39.78 2.01
C PHE A 44 12.07 -38.69 1.74
N LEU A 45 11.96 -37.96 0.62
CA LEU A 45 12.85 -36.84 0.27
C LEU A 45 12.81 -35.70 1.31
N ASN A 46 11.64 -35.36 1.85
CA ASN A 46 11.54 -34.36 2.92
C ASN A 46 12.21 -34.82 4.22
N ILE A 47 12.04 -36.09 4.58
CA ILE A 47 12.63 -36.68 5.79
C ILE A 47 14.14 -36.77 5.64
N THR A 48 14.64 -37.22 4.48
CA THR A 48 16.08 -37.27 4.21
C THR A 48 16.68 -35.88 4.10
N ALA A 49 16.02 -34.91 3.45
CA ALA A 49 16.46 -33.52 3.42
C ALA A 49 16.54 -32.92 4.83
N SER A 50 15.56 -33.21 5.71
CA SER A 50 15.59 -32.80 7.12
C SER A 50 16.73 -33.46 7.90
N ALA A 51 16.98 -34.76 7.65
CA ALA A 51 18.05 -35.52 8.28
C ALA A 51 19.45 -35.17 7.77
N VAL A 52 19.57 -34.53 6.60
CA VAL A 52 20.85 -34.06 6.03
C VAL A 52 21.12 -32.59 6.36
N LEU A 53 20.11 -31.72 6.30
CA LEU A 53 20.29 -30.30 6.65
C LEU A 53 20.62 -30.10 8.13
N LEU A 54 20.05 -30.91 9.02
CA LEU A 54 20.28 -30.74 10.46
C LEU A 54 21.75 -31.01 10.84
N PRO A 55 22.40 -32.14 10.46
CA PRO A 55 23.83 -32.34 10.66
C PRO A 55 24.72 -31.36 9.90
N PHE A 56 24.34 -30.95 8.68
CA PHE A 56 25.11 -30.01 7.88
C PHE A 56 25.11 -28.60 8.49
N ALA A 57 23.97 -28.14 9.00
CA ALA A 57 23.88 -26.87 9.72
C ALA A 57 24.60 -26.93 11.07
N ILE A 58 24.52 -28.06 11.80
CA ILE A 58 25.31 -28.29 13.02
C ILE A 58 26.82 -28.24 12.69
N TYR A 59 27.26 -28.84 11.58
CA TYR A 59 28.63 -28.79 11.12
C TYR A 59 29.08 -27.36 10.77
N HIS A 60 28.26 -26.58 10.06
CA HIS A 60 28.58 -25.17 9.76
C HIS A 60 28.61 -24.28 11.01
N ILE A 61 27.69 -24.51 11.95
CA ILE A 61 27.70 -23.90 13.29
C ILE A 61 29.03 -24.24 13.98
N PHE A 62 29.46 -25.50 13.93
CA PHE A 62 30.70 -25.98 14.55
C PHE A 62 31.97 -25.43 13.87
N MET A 63 32.01 -25.37 12.54
CA MET A 63 33.14 -24.85 11.77
C MET A 63 33.32 -23.33 11.93
N HIS A 64 32.24 -22.55 12.11
CA HIS A 64 32.33 -21.12 12.45
C HIS A 64 32.73 -20.86 13.91
N ILE A 65 32.58 -21.85 14.81
CA ILE A 65 32.97 -21.73 16.22
C ILE A 65 34.50 -21.80 16.40
N VAL A 66 35.21 -22.61 15.59
CA VAL A 66 36.55 -23.11 15.96
C VAL A 66 37.76 -22.24 15.57
N PRO A 67 37.86 -21.49 14.45
CA PRO A 67 39.15 -20.86 14.12
C PRO A 67 39.26 -19.32 14.19
N THR A 68 38.24 -18.53 14.57
CA THR A 68 38.33 -17.05 14.45
C THR A 68 38.33 -16.29 15.77
N LYS A 69 39.21 -15.27 15.86
CA LYS A 69 39.39 -14.28 16.95
C LYS A 69 38.20 -13.29 17.12
N LEU A 70 36.97 -13.65 16.71
CA LEU A 70 35.79 -12.81 16.93
C LEU A 70 35.29 -12.93 18.38
N ILE A 71 34.86 -11.81 18.98
CA ILE A 71 34.30 -11.74 20.35
C ILE A 71 33.19 -12.78 20.55
N SER A 72 33.24 -13.52 21.66
CA SER A 72 32.35 -14.64 22.01
C SER A 72 30.85 -14.36 21.79
N PHE A 73 30.42 -13.10 21.94
CA PHE A 73 29.02 -12.70 21.80
C PHE A 73 28.50 -12.77 20.35
N TYR A 74 29.30 -12.35 19.35
CA TYR A 74 28.91 -12.41 17.93
C TYR A 74 28.75 -13.85 17.44
N LYS A 75 29.57 -14.77 17.98
CA LYS A 75 29.42 -16.20 17.71
C LYS A 75 28.06 -16.70 18.22
N SER A 76 27.70 -16.36 19.46
CA SER A 76 26.42 -16.78 20.05
C SER A 76 25.20 -16.26 19.28
N THR A 77 25.23 -15.04 18.75
CA THR A 77 24.11 -14.46 17.97
C THR A 77 23.95 -15.10 16.60
N ALA A 78 25.04 -15.34 15.86
CA ALA A 78 24.99 -16.06 14.57
C ALA A 78 24.50 -17.50 14.74
N ILE A 79 24.92 -18.18 15.81
CA ILE A 79 24.47 -19.54 16.13
C ILE A 79 22.97 -19.57 16.38
N LEU A 80 22.45 -18.62 17.16
CA LEU A 80 21.02 -18.50 17.44
C LEU A 80 20.21 -18.30 16.16
N GLU A 81 20.67 -17.42 15.27
CA GLU A 81 20.03 -17.15 13.99
C GLU A 81 19.96 -18.40 13.10
N ILE A 82 21.10 -19.05 12.85
CA ILE A 82 21.18 -20.27 12.03
C ILE A 82 20.33 -21.39 12.65
N ALA A 83 20.34 -21.56 13.97
CA ALA A 83 19.53 -22.56 14.65
C ALA A 83 18.03 -22.35 14.40
N PHE A 84 17.54 -21.12 14.51
CA PHE A 84 16.13 -20.80 14.25
C PHE A 84 15.73 -20.98 12.77
N GLU A 85 16.61 -20.65 11.83
CA GLU A 85 16.38 -20.90 10.39
C GLU A 85 16.23 -22.39 10.08
N VAL A 86 17.10 -23.21 10.67
CA VAL A 86 17.09 -24.67 10.50
C VAL A 86 15.86 -25.28 11.16
N ILE A 87 15.52 -24.85 12.37
CA ILE A 87 14.29 -25.28 13.07
C ILE A 87 13.06 -24.94 12.24
N PHE A 88 13.01 -23.74 11.63
CA PHE A 88 11.90 -23.34 10.76
C PHE A 88 11.77 -24.27 9.55
N ILE A 89 12.85 -24.47 8.77
CA ILE A 89 12.82 -25.32 7.58
C ILE A 89 12.46 -26.77 7.92
N VAL A 90 13.11 -27.34 8.95
CA VAL A 90 12.82 -28.70 9.40
C VAL A 90 11.35 -28.81 9.80
N THR A 91 10.78 -27.78 10.46
CA THR A 91 9.35 -27.77 10.81
C THR A 91 8.45 -27.71 9.58
N VAL A 92 8.83 -26.98 8.53
CA VAL A 92 8.11 -26.92 7.24
C VAL A 92 8.10 -28.30 6.58
N TRP A 93 9.25 -28.95 6.43
CA TRP A 93 9.38 -30.26 5.78
C TRP A 93 8.76 -31.40 6.60
N MET A 94 8.91 -31.38 7.92
CA MET A 94 8.26 -32.32 8.83
C MET A 94 6.75 -32.13 8.86
N THR A 95 6.26 -30.90 8.77
CA THR A 95 4.82 -30.64 8.62
C THR A 95 4.30 -31.20 7.30
N GLY A 96 5.03 -31.01 6.20
CA GLY A 96 4.69 -31.58 4.89
C GLY A 96 4.72 -33.12 4.87
N ALA A 97 5.64 -33.76 5.59
CA ALA A 97 5.75 -35.22 5.68
C ALA A 97 4.72 -35.83 6.64
N VAL A 98 4.62 -35.31 7.86
CA VAL A 98 3.85 -35.91 8.97
C VAL A 98 2.39 -35.42 8.99
N LYS A 99 2.12 -34.15 8.70
CA LYS A 99 0.77 -33.56 8.74
C LYS A 99 0.08 -33.50 7.37
N HIS A 100 0.58 -34.23 6.36
CA HIS A 100 0.00 -34.26 5.01
C HIS A 100 -1.51 -34.56 5.01
N SER A 101 -1.97 -35.43 5.91
CA SER A 101 -3.39 -35.79 6.06
C SER A 101 -4.25 -34.62 6.54
N LYS A 102 -3.72 -33.73 7.38
CA LYS A 102 -4.41 -32.52 7.86
C LYS A 102 -4.53 -31.47 6.75
N ILE A 103 -3.48 -31.31 5.93
CA ILE A 103 -3.48 -30.42 4.77
C ILE A 103 -4.45 -30.94 3.70
N ALA A 104 -4.41 -32.23 3.37
CA ALA A 104 -5.36 -32.86 2.45
C ALA A 104 -6.81 -32.76 2.96
N HIS A 105 -7.03 -32.95 4.26
CA HIS A 105 -8.35 -32.77 4.87
C HIS A 105 -8.84 -31.32 4.80
N PHE A 106 -7.94 -30.34 4.94
CA PHE A 106 -8.26 -28.92 4.78
C PHE A 106 -8.67 -28.59 3.33
N LEU A 107 -7.90 -29.03 2.34
CA LEU A 107 -8.21 -28.83 0.92
C LEU A 107 -9.55 -29.49 0.55
N ASN A 108 -9.79 -30.72 1.02
CA ASN A 108 -11.07 -31.41 0.81
C ASN A 108 -12.26 -30.66 1.41
N LYS A 109 -12.10 -30.03 2.58
CA LYS A 109 -13.17 -29.19 3.16
C LYS A 109 -13.40 -27.91 2.37
N MET A 110 -12.36 -27.30 1.78
CA MET A 110 -12.55 -26.15 0.89
C MET A 110 -13.30 -26.55 -0.38
N ILE A 111 -12.99 -27.69 -0.99
CA ILE A 111 -13.71 -28.20 -2.17
C ILE A 111 -15.18 -28.45 -1.85
N ARG A 112 -15.48 -29.12 -0.73
CA ARG A 112 -16.86 -29.34 -0.26
C ARG A 112 -17.59 -28.04 0.07
N LEU A 113 -16.88 -27.03 0.57
CA LEU A 113 -17.45 -25.71 0.80
C LEU A 113 -17.82 -25.07 -0.54
N ASP A 114 -16.94 -25.08 -1.53
CA ASP A 114 -17.19 -24.53 -2.86
C ASP A 114 -18.37 -25.22 -3.57
N GLU A 115 -18.51 -26.54 -3.40
CA GLU A 115 -19.69 -27.30 -3.83
C GLU A 115 -20.97 -26.81 -3.14
N ARG A 116 -20.90 -26.56 -1.82
CA ARG A 116 -22.04 -26.05 -1.06
C ARG A 116 -22.42 -24.63 -1.47
N PHE A 117 -21.45 -23.76 -1.71
CA PHE A 117 -21.69 -22.41 -2.25
C PHE A 117 -22.45 -22.50 -3.58
N GLN A 118 -22.01 -23.36 -4.51
CA GLN A 118 -22.70 -23.56 -5.78
C GLN A 118 -24.11 -24.15 -5.61
N SER A 119 -24.30 -25.08 -4.66
CA SER A 119 -25.64 -25.66 -4.37
C SER A 119 -26.65 -24.63 -3.85
N VAL A 120 -26.18 -23.51 -3.30
CA VAL A 120 -27.00 -22.37 -2.85
C VAL A 120 -27.14 -21.30 -3.94
N GLY A 121 -26.55 -21.53 -5.13
CA GLY A 121 -26.57 -20.59 -6.25
C GLY A 121 -25.48 -19.51 -6.20
N LEU A 122 -24.51 -19.63 -5.29
CA LEU A 122 -23.41 -18.68 -5.16
C LEU A 122 -22.29 -19.00 -6.15
N GLN A 123 -22.08 -18.11 -7.11
CA GLN A 123 -21.02 -18.26 -8.10
C GLN A 123 -19.66 -17.80 -7.56
N ILE A 124 -18.66 -18.67 -7.73
CA ILE A 124 -17.26 -18.38 -7.42
C ILE A 124 -16.54 -18.03 -8.73
N ASP A 125 -15.95 -16.84 -8.78
CA ASP A 125 -15.15 -16.36 -9.91
C ASP A 125 -13.73 -16.97 -9.91
N THR A 126 -13.63 -18.19 -10.41
CA THR A 126 -12.39 -18.97 -10.47
C THR A 126 -11.35 -18.38 -11.44
N VAL A 127 -11.79 -17.62 -12.46
CA VAL A 127 -10.87 -17.02 -13.45
C VAL A 127 -10.09 -15.88 -12.79
N ARG A 128 -10.78 -15.01 -12.06
CA ARG A 128 -10.16 -13.90 -11.35
C ARG A 128 -9.26 -14.37 -10.20
N GLU A 129 -9.68 -15.41 -9.48
CA GLU A 129 -8.88 -16.03 -8.42
C GLU A 129 -7.57 -16.62 -8.97
N LYS A 130 -7.65 -17.36 -10.09
CA LYS A 130 -6.47 -17.90 -10.79
C LYS A 130 -5.51 -16.80 -11.28
N ARG A 131 -6.04 -15.69 -11.82
CA ARG A 131 -5.23 -14.55 -12.28
C ARG A 131 -4.49 -13.88 -11.12
N ARG A 132 -5.15 -13.70 -9.96
CA ARG A 132 -4.51 -13.15 -8.76
C ARG A 132 -3.35 -14.03 -8.27
N ILE A 133 -3.59 -15.34 -8.14
CA ILE A 133 -2.58 -16.31 -7.71
C ILE A 133 -1.35 -16.27 -8.63
N LYS A 134 -1.56 -16.16 -9.97
CA LYS A 134 -0.47 -16.02 -10.94
C LYS A 134 0.37 -14.76 -10.74
N ILE A 135 -0.27 -13.60 -10.54
CA ILE A 135 0.41 -12.32 -10.37
C ILE A 135 1.24 -12.32 -9.08
N HIS A 136 0.63 -12.76 -7.97
CA HIS A 136 1.33 -12.83 -6.68
C HIS A 136 2.48 -13.82 -6.70
N PHE A 137 2.31 -14.98 -7.36
CA PHE A 137 3.39 -15.94 -7.57
C PHE A 137 4.55 -15.30 -8.34
N PHE A 138 4.28 -14.65 -9.48
CA PHE A 138 5.32 -14.03 -10.31
C PHE A 138 6.09 -12.95 -9.55
N LEU A 139 5.38 -12.05 -8.85
CA LEU A 139 6.01 -11.00 -8.05
C LEU A 139 6.90 -11.59 -6.95
N ARG A 140 6.41 -12.58 -6.20
CA ARG A 140 7.18 -13.20 -5.11
C ARG A 140 8.35 -14.04 -5.60
N SER A 141 8.20 -14.76 -6.71
CA SER A 141 9.30 -15.49 -7.33
C SER A 141 10.38 -14.54 -7.82
N LEU A 142 10.02 -13.39 -8.39
CA LEU A 142 10.97 -12.35 -8.77
C LEU A 142 11.78 -11.87 -7.55
N PHE A 143 11.12 -11.53 -6.45
CA PHE A 143 11.80 -11.11 -5.21
C PHE A 143 12.64 -12.23 -4.59
N ALA A 144 12.15 -13.46 -4.56
CA ALA A 144 12.86 -14.61 -3.97
C ALA A 144 14.09 -15.04 -4.79
N ILE A 145 14.16 -14.70 -6.09
CA ILE A 145 15.27 -15.03 -6.98
C ILE A 145 16.26 -13.86 -7.08
N MET A 146 15.77 -12.63 -7.26
CA MET A 146 16.62 -11.44 -7.41
C MET A 146 17.46 -11.15 -6.16
N LEU A 147 16.90 -11.43 -4.97
CA LEU A 147 17.55 -11.15 -3.70
C LEU A 147 18.82 -12.01 -3.48
N PRO A 148 18.76 -13.36 -3.62
CA PRO A 148 19.96 -14.19 -3.61
C PRO A 148 20.95 -13.93 -4.74
N LEU A 149 20.49 -13.55 -5.94
CA LEU A 149 21.37 -13.18 -7.05
C LEU A 149 22.21 -11.94 -6.70
N GLY A 150 21.63 -10.96 -6.00
CA GLY A 150 22.37 -9.83 -5.45
C GLY A 150 23.44 -10.23 -4.43
N ILE A 151 23.22 -11.29 -3.66
CA ILE A 151 24.16 -11.77 -2.62
C ILE A 151 25.32 -12.58 -3.23
N LEU A 152 25.04 -13.39 -4.25
CA LEU A 152 26.05 -14.10 -5.06
C LEU A 152 27.04 -13.14 -5.72
N LEU A 153 26.63 -11.89 -5.96
CA LEU A 153 27.49 -10.83 -6.50
C LEU A 153 28.37 -10.14 -5.43
N ILE A 154 28.08 -10.32 -4.14
CA ILE A 154 28.71 -9.58 -3.03
C ILE A 154 29.58 -10.49 -2.13
N SER A 155 29.22 -11.76 -1.97
CA SER A 155 29.84 -12.68 -0.99
C SER A 155 30.67 -13.78 -1.65
N GLN A 156 31.92 -13.97 -1.19
CA GLN A 156 32.83 -15.02 -1.67
C GLN A 156 32.51 -16.43 -1.12
N ASP A 157 31.64 -16.56 -0.10
CA ASP A 157 31.28 -17.86 0.47
C ASP A 157 30.06 -18.47 -0.23
N VAL A 158 30.34 -19.30 -1.23
CA VAL A 158 29.33 -19.95 -2.07
C VAL A 158 28.37 -20.82 -1.25
N ILE A 159 28.85 -21.48 -0.19
CA ILE A 159 28.05 -22.45 0.57
C ILE A 159 27.05 -21.73 1.48
N ALA A 160 27.50 -20.69 2.19
CA ALA A 160 26.63 -19.85 3.01
C ALA A 160 25.53 -19.17 2.18
N ASN A 161 25.89 -18.69 0.98
CA ASN A 161 24.95 -18.05 0.06
C ASN A 161 23.88 -19.02 -0.46
N VAL A 162 24.26 -20.27 -0.77
CA VAL A 162 23.31 -21.31 -1.21
C VAL A 162 22.34 -21.70 -0.09
N LEU A 163 22.81 -21.82 1.16
CA LEU A 163 21.93 -22.06 2.30
C LEU A 163 20.94 -20.90 2.51
N LEU A 164 21.42 -19.67 2.41
CA LEU A 164 20.61 -18.46 2.56
C LEU A 164 19.55 -18.33 1.45
N PHE A 165 19.91 -18.70 0.21
CA PHE A 165 18.97 -18.83 -0.90
C PHE A 165 17.83 -19.78 -0.54
N ILE A 166 18.16 -20.97 -0.03
CA ILE A 166 17.17 -21.99 0.34
C ILE A 166 16.26 -21.46 1.46
N PHE A 167 16.81 -20.78 2.48
CA PHE A 167 16.02 -20.16 3.56
C PHE A 167 15.01 -19.13 3.04
N ILE A 168 15.44 -18.22 2.17
CA ILE A 168 14.57 -17.17 1.60
C ILE A 168 13.45 -17.80 0.76
N VAL A 169 13.79 -18.76 -0.11
CA VAL A 169 12.82 -19.38 -1.02
C VAL A 169 11.76 -20.14 -0.25
N VAL A 170 12.14 -20.91 0.77
CA VAL A 170 11.19 -21.66 1.61
C VAL A 170 10.29 -20.71 2.41
N LYS A 171 10.85 -19.66 3.03
CA LYS A 171 10.07 -18.63 3.75
C LYS A 171 9.09 -17.90 2.83
N SER A 172 9.55 -17.46 1.66
CA SER A 172 8.74 -16.76 0.67
C SER A 172 7.57 -17.64 0.18
N GLY A 173 7.82 -18.93 -0.02
CA GLY A 173 6.82 -19.93 -0.37
C GLY A 173 5.77 -20.15 0.73
N VAL A 174 6.18 -20.34 1.98
CA VAL A 174 5.28 -20.49 3.14
C VAL A 174 4.40 -19.24 3.33
N ALA A 175 4.98 -18.05 3.20
CA ALA A 175 4.24 -16.81 3.30
C ALA A 175 3.25 -16.65 2.12
N PHE A 176 3.67 -16.95 0.89
CA PHE A 176 2.79 -16.95 -0.29
C PHE A 176 1.58 -17.88 -0.10
N GLN A 177 1.83 -19.08 0.42
CA GLN A 177 0.79 -20.07 0.69
C GLN A 177 -0.24 -19.55 1.70
N THR A 178 0.23 -19.05 2.84
CA THR A 178 -0.64 -18.55 3.90
C THR A 178 -1.52 -17.42 3.38
N ILE A 179 -0.92 -16.49 2.64
CA ILE A 179 -1.61 -15.33 2.08
C ILE A 179 -2.70 -15.75 1.11
N GLU A 180 -2.41 -16.68 0.19
CA GLU A 180 -3.43 -17.11 -0.77
C GLU A 180 -4.56 -17.89 -0.11
N PHE A 181 -4.29 -18.80 0.84
CA PHE A 181 -5.37 -19.51 1.52
C PHE A 181 -6.26 -18.58 2.35
N VAL A 182 -5.67 -17.61 3.07
CA VAL A 182 -6.44 -16.59 3.80
C VAL A 182 -7.27 -15.76 2.82
N SER A 183 -6.70 -15.38 1.66
CA SER A 183 -7.38 -14.58 0.64
C SER A 183 -8.51 -15.34 -0.06
N ILE A 184 -8.36 -16.66 -0.27
CA ILE A 184 -9.42 -17.54 -0.79
C ILE A 184 -10.58 -17.59 0.21
N ILE A 185 -10.29 -17.88 1.49
CA ILE A 185 -11.31 -17.93 2.55
C ILE A 185 -12.02 -16.57 2.71
N ARG A 186 -11.26 -15.47 2.70
CA ARG A 186 -11.81 -14.10 2.76
C ARG A 186 -12.79 -13.84 1.61
N ASN A 187 -12.43 -14.21 0.39
CA ASN A 187 -13.33 -14.06 -0.76
C ASN A 187 -14.64 -14.81 -0.56
N ARG A 188 -14.61 -16.00 0.07
CA ARG A 188 -15.82 -16.76 0.39
C ARG A 188 -16.68 -16.08 1.47
N PHE A 189 -16.08 -15.47 2.49
CA PHE A 189 -16.82 -14.61 3.43
C PHE A 189 -17.48 -13.42 2.74
N VAL A 190 -16.78 -12.77 1.80
CA VAL A 190 -17.35 -11.63 1.04
C VAL A 190 -18.55 -12.07 0.20
N ILE A 191 -18.48 -13.22 -0.47
CA ILE A 191 -19.60 -13.77 -1.24
C ILE A 191 -20.78 -14.10 -0.33
N LEU A 192 -20.51 -14.72 0.82
CA LEU A 192 -21.54 -15.08 1.81
C LEU A 192 -22.22 -13.84 2.40
N ASN A 193 -21.46 -12.82 2.77
CA ASN A 193 -22.02 -11.59 3.34
C ASN A 193 -22.92 -10.87 2.33
N ARG A 194 -22.52 -10.83 1.05
CA ARG A 194 -23.37 -10.28 -0.01
C ARG A 194 -24.68 -11.05 -0.16
N TYR A 195 -24.62 -12.39 -0.09
CA TYR A 195 -25.82 -13.22 -0.15
C TYR A 195 -26.76 -12.98 1.03
N ILE A 196 -26.22 -12.77 2.23
CA ILE A 196 -27.00 -12.43 3.43
C ILE A 196 -27.70 -11.07 3.23
N GLU A 197 -26.96 -10.06 2.77
CA GLU A 197 -27.52 -8.72 2.48
C GLU A 197 -28.63 -8.77 1.42
N GLU A 198 -28.42 -9.51 0.33
CA GLU A 198 -29.41 -9.70 -0.74
C GLU A 198 -30.65 -10.45 -0.21
N SER A 199 -30.46 -11.49 0.61
CA SER A 199 -31.55 -12.27 1.19
C SER A 199 -32.41 -11.45 2.16
N ILE A 200 -31.77 -10.64 3.02
CA ILE A 200 -32.47 -9.72 3.94
C ILE A 200 -33.29 -8.69 3.17
N SER A 201 -32.79 -8.21 2.03
CA SER A 201 -33.51 -7.23 1.21
C SER A 201 -34.68 -7.83 0.40
N LYS A 202 -34.69 -9.14 0.15
CA LYS A 202 -35.60 -9.80 -0.79
C LYS A 202 -36.77 -10.54 -0.12
N TYR A 203 -36.58 -11.09 1.07
CA TYR A 203 -37.58 -11.95 1.73
C TYR A 203 -38.22 -11.30 2.96
N LYS A 204 -39.51 -11.54 3.19
CA LYS A 204 -40.21 -11.14 4.43
C LYS A 204 -39.85 -12.08 5.59
N HIS A 205 -40.05 -11.65 6.84
CA HIS A 205 -39.56 -12.33 8.07
C HIS A 205 -39.80 -13.85 8.13
N ALA A 206 -40.94 -14.36 7.66
CA ALA A 206 -41.26 -15.80 7.68
C ALA A 206 -40.46 -16.62 6.63
N GLU A 207 -40.16 -16.05 5.47
CA GLU A 207 -39.42 -16.72 4.37
C GLU A 207 -37.89 -16.56 4.51
N LEU A 208 -37.45 -15.61 5.33
CA LEU A 208 -36.04 -15.29 5.56
C LEU A 208 -35.29 -16.39 6.35
N VAL A 209 -36.01 -17.20 7.12
CA VAL A 209 -35.43 -18.20 8.03
C VAL A 209 -34.55 -19.22 7.28
N MET A 210 -35.00 -19.70 6.12
CA MET A 210 -34.29 -20.76 5.39
C MET A 210 -32.99 -20.25 4.72
N PRO A 211 -32.96 -19.09 4.03
CA PRO A 211 -31.72 -18.46 3.57
C PRO A 211 -30.73 -18.11 4.70
N LEU A 212 -31.23 -17.63 5.86
CA LEU A 212 -30.37 -17.33 7.00
C LEU A 212 -29.76 -18.61 7.59
N CYS A 213 -30.53 -19.69 7.75
CA CYS A 213 -30.02 -20.98 8.21
C CYS A 213 -28.93 -21.54 7.28
N LYS A 214 -29.12 -21.45 5.96
CA LYS A 214 -28.10 -21.83 4.97
C LYS A 214 -26.84 -20.95 5.10
N SER A 215 -27.02 -19.65 5.34
CA SER A 215 -25.91 -18.71 5.52
C SER A 215 -25.13 -18.96 6.81
N CYS A 216 -25.81 -19.29 7.91
CA CYS A 216 -25.20 -19.67 9.18
C CYS A 216 -24.40 -20.98 9.07
N ASP A 217 -24.91 -21.99 8.35
CA ASP A 217 -24.14 -23.23 8.08
C ASP A 217 -22.86 -22.93 7.26
N LEU A 218 -22.96 -22.11 6.21
CA LEU A 218 -21.79 -21.70 5.42
C LEU A 218 -20.78 -20.89 6.24
N HIS A 219 -21.25 -19.97 7.09
CA HIS A 219 -20.41 -19.17 7.98
C HIS A 219 -19.69 -20.06 9.01
N HIS A 220 -20.40 -21.01 9.61
CA HIS A 220 -19.83 -21.97 10.56
C HIS A 220 -18.75 -22.84 9.91
N ARG A 221 -19.00 -23.31 8.68
CA ARG A 221 -18.01 -24.09 7.91
C ARG A 221 -16.77 -23.27 7.54
N LEU A 222 -16.96 -22.01 7.15
CA LEU A 222 -15.86 -21.07 6.92
C LEU A 222 -15.05 -20.79 8.20
N SER A 223 -15.71 -20.59 9.34
CA SER A 223 -15.05 -20.40 10.64
C SER A 223 -14.27 -21.65 11.07
N LYS A 224 -14.83 -22.85 10.84
CA LYS A 224 -14.11 -24.12 11.04
C LYS A 224 -12.87 -24.25 10.12
N LEU A 225 -12.95 -23.78 8.87
CA LEU A 225 -11.80 -23.76 7.96
C LEU A 225 -10.70 -22.83 8.45
N ILE A 226 -11.02 -21.65 8.98
CA ILE A 226 -10.04 -20.75 9.59
C ILE A 226 -9.36 -21.43 10.79
N LYS A 227 -10.14 -22.02 11.70
CA LYS A 227 -9.58 -22.75 12.86
C LYS A 227 -8.64 -23.88 12.43
N GLN A 228 -9.00 -24.60 11.37
CA GLN A 228 -8.19 -25.69 10.83
C GLN A 228 -6.94 -25.20 10.09
N LEU A 229 -7.04 -24.09 9.35
CA LEU A 229 -5.88 -23.42 8.75
C LEU A 229 -4.89 -23.02 9.85
N ASN A 230 -5.36 -22.39 10.93
CA ASN A 230 -4.52 -21.99 12.05
C ASN A 230 -3.91 -23.20 12.78
N ALA A 231 -4.67 -24.29 12.99
CA ALA A 231 -4.14 -25.52 13.59
C ALA A 231 -3.08 -26.22 12.70
N THR A 232 -3.13 -25.99 11.38
CA THR A 232 -2.22 -26.62 10.42
C THR A 232 -0.95 -25.79 10.22
N TYR A 233 -1.08 -24.47 10.09
CA TYR A 233 0.02 -23.56 9.73
C TYR A 233 0.46 -22.64 10.87
N GLY A 234 -0.26 -22.58 12.00
CA GLY A 234 0.01 -21.63 13.09
C GLY A 234 1.39 -21.77 13.72
N LEU A 235 1.89 -23.00 13.89
CA LEU A 235 3.25 -23.23 14.38
C LEU A 235 4.32 -22.79 13.37
N ILE A 236 4.09 -23.04 12.08
CA ILE A 236 4.99 -22.60 11.00
C ILE A 236 5.04 -21.08 10.96
N LEU A 237 3.87 -20.42 11.05
CA LEU A 237 3.76 -18.97 11.08
C LEU A 237 4.46 -18.38 12.30
N LEU A 238 4.25 -18.95 13.50
CA LEU A 238 4.92 -18.51 14.71
C LEU A 238 6.44 -18.61 14.58
N LEU A 239 6.95 -19.76 14.13
CA LEU A 239 8.39 -19.94 13.93
C LEU A 239 8.95 -19.00 12.87
N MET A 240 8.18 -18.74 11.80
CA MET A 240 8.55 -17.76 10.79
C MET A 240 8.66 -16.37 11.40
N PHE A 241 7.64 -15.89 12.12
CA PHE A 241 7.66 -14.56 12.76
C PHE A 241 8.77 -14.43 13.80
N THR A 242 8.98 -15.47 14.62
CA THR A 242 10.07 -15.49 15.61
C THR A 242 11.44 -15.44 14.93
N SER A 243 11.65 -16.18 13.84
CA SER A 243 12.87 -16.11 13.04
C SER A 243 13.08 -14.72 12.44
N HIS A 244 12.04 -14.09 11.88
CA HIS A 244 12.13 -12.73 11.35
C HIS A 244 12.48 -11.71 12.46
N PHE A 245 11.87 -11.85 13.64
CA PHE A 245 12.14 -10.99 14.79
C PHE A 245 13.57 -11.14 15.28
N ILE A 246 14.06 -12.37 15.46
CA ILE A 246 15.43 -12.65 15.87
C ILE A 246 16.41 -12.07 14.85
N PHE A 247 16.17 -12.28 13.56
CA PHE A 247 17.00 -11.74 12.49
C PHE A 247 17.07 -10.21 12.53
N ILE A 248 15.94 -9.53 12.71
CA ILE A 248 15.90 -8.05 12.79
C ILE A 248 16.70 -7.55 14.00
N VAL A 249 16.49 -8.16 15.17
CA VAL A 249 17.19 -7.78 16.41
C VAL A 249 18.69 -8.01 16.30
N VAL A 250 19.09 -9.17 15.76
CA VAL A 250 20.48 -9.54 15.54
C VAL A 250 21.13 -8.63 14.48
N SER A 251 20.40 -8.27 13.42
CA SER A 251 20.87 -7.34 12.38
C SER A 251 21.10 -5.94 12.91
N ILE A 252 20.22 -5.42 13.77
CA ILE A 252 20.40 -4.11 14.42
C ILE A 252 21.66 -4.12 15.29
N PHE A 253 21.92 -5.22 16.00
CA PHE A 253 23.12 -5.38 16.80
C PHE A 253 24.40 -5.49 15.96
N TYR A 254 24.39 -6.23 14.84
CA TYR A 254 25.54 -6.25 13.93
C TYR A 254 25.76 -4.90 13.23
N MET A 255 24.70 -4.17 12.91
CA MET A 255 24.81 -2.83 12.36
C MET A 255 25.49 -1.88 13.35
N SER A 256 25.10 -1.88 14.63
CA SER A 256 25.76 -1.04 15.64
C SER A 256 27.23 -1.44 15.84
N ALA A 257 27.54 -2.74 15.78
CA ALA A 257 28.91 -3.25 15.82
C ALA A 257 29.79 -2.77 14.67
N TYR A 258 29.29 -2.87 13.42
CA TYR A 258 30.03 -2.46 12.23
C TYR A 258 30.12 -0.93 12.07
N LEU A 259 29.19 -0.18 12.68
CA LEU A 259 29.27 1.27 12.81
C LEU A 259 30.35 1.73 13.80
N ILE A 260 30.68 0.90 14.79
CA ILE A 260 31.71 1.19 15.80
C ILE A 260 33.08 0.60 15.38
N SER A 261 33.14 -0.28 14.38
CA SER A 261 34.40 -0.85 13.89
C SER A 261 35.25 0.20 13.16
N ASN A 262 36.58 0.06 13.25
CA ASN A 262 37.53 0.94 12.56
C ASN A 262 38.44 0.10 11.63
N PRO A 263 38.32 0.23 10.30
CA PRO A 263 37.40 1.10 9.56
C PRO A 263 35.93 0.63 9.63
N ILE A 264 35.00 1.55 9.39
CA ILE A 264 33.56 1.26 9.35
C ILE A 264 33.24 0.40 8.13
N MET A 265 32.59 -0.74 8.32
CA MET A 265 32.25 -1.68 7.24
C MET A 265 30.86 -1.39 6.66
N TRP A 266 30.77 -0.32 5.86
CA TRP A 266 29.51 0.18 5.29
C TRP A 266 28.77 -0.82 4.41
N ASP A 267 29.49 -1.62 3.61
CA ASP A 267 28.93 -2.70 2.79
C ASP A 267 28.10 -3.68 3.63
N ARG A 268 28.61 -4.05 4.81
CA ARG A 268 27.94 -4.96 5.74
C ARG A 268 26.75 -4.31 6.45
N VAL A 269 26.89 -3.05 6.86
CA VAL A 269 25.79 -2.28 7.49
C VAL A 269 24.61 -2.15 6.53
N MET A 270 24.88 -1.86 5.25
CA MET A 270 23.84 -1.63 4.24
C MET A 270 23.13 -2.91 3.84
N LEU A 271 23.88 -4.00 3.69
CA LEU A 271 23.32 -5.32 3.51
C LEU A 271 22.35 -5.65 4.66
N LEU A 272 22.78 -5.48 5.92
CA LEU A 272 21.94 -5.75 7.11
C LEU A 272 20.73 -4.83 7.24
N THR A 273 20.85 -3.57 6.81
CA THR A 273 19.72 -2.62 6.76
C THR A 273 18.68 -3.09 5.76
N PHE A 274 19.12 -3.47 4.56
CA PHE A 274 18.26 -3.98 3.50
C PHE A 274 17.53 -5.25 3.93
N TRP A 275 18.24 -6.19 4.59
CA TRP A 275 17.64 -7.40 5.13
C TRP A 275 16.59 -7.12 6.21
N SER A 276 16.90 -6.22 7.14
CA SER A 276 15.98 -5.81 8.20
C SER A 276 14.69 -5.23 7.59
N ALA A 277 14.83 -4.36 6.57
CA ALA A 277 13.70 -3.80 5.84
C ALA A 277 12.87 -4.89 5.12
N PHE A 278 13.52 -5.83 4.42
CA PHE A 278 12.83 -6.94 3.73
C PHE A 278 12.01 -7.80 4.69
N PHE A 279 12.57 -8.15 5.85
CA PHE A 279 11.86 -8.97 6.84
C PHE A 279 10.75 -8.19 7.54
N ILE A 280 10.94 -6.90 7.83
CA ILE A 280 9.88 -6.02 8.33
C ILE A 280 8.72 -5.94 7.32
N VAL A 281 9.02 -5.71 6.04
CA VAL A 281 8.02 -5.65 4.97
C VAL A 281 7.27 -6.98 4.84
N ASN A 282 7.95 -8.13 4.95
CA ASN A 282 7.29 -9.44 4.93
C ASN A 282 6.35 -9.64 6.13
N VAL A 283 6.79 -9.29 7.34
CA VAL A 283 5.97 -9.35 8.56
C VAL A 283 4.74 -8.45 8.42
N LEU A 284 4.96 -7.19 8.01
CA LEU A 284 3.90 -6.22 7.76
C LEU A 284 2.95 -6.68 6.66
N TYR A 285 3.42 -7.27 5.57
CA TYR A 285 2.58 -7.74 4.47
C TYR A 285 1.68 -8.92 4.88
N ILE A 286 2.18 -9.85 5.68
CA ILE A 286 1.38 -10.97 6.21
C ILE A 286 0.34 -10.45 7.22
N CYS A 287 0.71 -9.48 8.07
CA CYS A 287 -0.22 -8.81 8.98
C CYS A 287 -1.26 -7.94 8.23
N ASN A 288 -0.85 -7.27 7.14
CA ASN A 288 -1.66 -6.35 6.33
C ASN A 288 -2.72 -7.10 5.50
N GLN A 289 -2.43 -8.30 4.98
CA GLN A 289 -3.44 -9.16 4.33
C GLN A 289 -4.60 -9.54 5.26
N CYS A 290 -4.38 -9.47 6.58
CA CYS A 290 -5.41 -9.67 7.60
C CYS A 290 -6.18 -8.38 7.97
N TYR A 291 -5.79 -7.18 7.52
CA TYR A 291 -6.34 -5.92 8.06
C TYR A 291 -6.65 -4.79 7.04
N ASN A 292 -6.08 -4.81 5.84
CA ASN A 292 -6.40 -4.00 4.64
C ASN A 292 -6.70 -2.48 4.78
N THR A 293 -5.82 -1.72 4.10
CA THR A 293 -6.08 -0.52 3.26
C THR A 293 -6.18 0.85 3.94
N VAL A 294 -6.01 0.94 5.25
CA VAL A 294 -5.74 2.23 5.94
C VAL A 294 -4.26 2.29 6.41
N GLU A 295 -3.43 1.31 6.06
CA GLU A 295 -2.12 1.09 6.70
C GLU A 295 -0.93 1.75 6.00
N GLU A 296 -0.97 2.02 4.69
CA GLU A 296 0.17 2.64 3.99
C GLU A 296 0.46 4.04 4.56
N SER A 297 -0.58 4.83 4.85
CA SER A 297 -0.43 6.10 5.57
C SER A 297 -0.04 5.94 7.04
N ARG A 298 -0.22 4.75 7.66
CA ARG A 298 0.19 4.51 9.06
C ARG A 298 1.68 4.19 9.19
N ILE A 299 2.26 3.49 8.20
CA ILE A 299 3.70 3.18 8.18
C ILE A 299 4.52 4.47 8.15
N PHE A 300 4.05 5.47 7.40
CA PHE A 300 4.67 6.80 7.34
C PHE A 300 4.26 7.74 8.49
N GLY A 301 3.47 7.29 9.47
CA GLY A 301 3.02 8.14 10.59
C GLY A 301 1.96 9.19 10.23
N LEU A 302 1.40 9.17 9.02
CA LEU A 302 0.40 10.14 8.54
C LEU A 302 -1.00 9.91 9.13
N VAL A 303 -1.22 8.78 9.83
CA VAL A 303 -2.49 8.42 10.49
C VAL A 303 -2.24 7.95 11.93
N THR A 304 -2.69 8.74 12.91
CA THR A 304 -2.47 8.50 14.35
C THR A 304 -3.66 7.85 15.08
N PHE A 305 -4.72 7.47 14.35
CA PHE A 305 -5.92 6.84 14.91
C PHE A 305 -6.18 5.42 14.39
N THR A 306 -6.83 4.60 15.19
CA THR A 306 -7.19 3.21 14.88
C THR A 306 -8.69 3.12 14.62
N PRO A 307 -9.12 2.55 13.48
CA PRO A 307 -10.51 2.19 13.26
C PRO A 307 -10.84 0.95 14.09
N ASP A 308 -11.79 1.12 14.99
CA ASP A 308 -12.54 0.06 15.67
C ASP A 308 -13.86 -0.15 14.91
N ARG A 309 -14.52 -1.31 15.08
CA ARG A 309 -15.63 -1.83 14.26
C ARG A 309 -16.81 -0.87 13.98
N SER A 310 -16.88 0.27 14.66
CA SER A 310 -17.81 1.38 14.37
C SER A 310 -17.31 2.80 14.71
N LYS A 311 -16.05 2.98 15.14
CA LYS A 311 -15.52 4.29 15.59
C LYS A 311 -14.02 4.44 15.26
N PHE A 312 -13.60 5.64 14.88
CA PHE A 312 -12.18 5.98 14.83
C PHE A 312 -11.73 6.44 16.22
N ARG A 313 -10.73 5.77 16.82
CA ARG A 313 -10.18 6.16 18.13
C ARG A 313 -8.73 6.64 17.99
N PRO A 314 -8.34 7.77 18.60
CA PRO A 314 -6.94 8.17 18.65
C PRO A 314 -6.12 7.09 19.38
N SER A 315 -4.92 6.79 18.87
CA SER A 315 -4.05 5.76 19.45
C SER A 315 -2.86 6.40 20.17
N SER A 316 -2.81 6.25 21.50
CA SER A 316 -1.71 6.76 22.31
C SER A 316 -0.36 6.15 21.92
N LEU A 317 -0.33 4.87 21.54
CA LEU A 317 0.88 4.20 21.05
C LEU A 317 1.43 4.88 19.78
N ARG A 318 0.55 5.23 18.84
CA ARG A 318 0.96 5.85 17.56
C ARG A 318 1.36 7.30 17.70
N PHE A 319 0.73 8.00 18.63
CA PHE A 319 1.19 9.31 19.05
C PHE A 319 2.63 9.24 19.55
N CYS A 320 2.95 8.29 20.44
CA CYS A 320 4.32 8.08 20.92
C CYS A 320 5.29 7.67 19.81
N LEU A 321 4.86 6.82 18.86
CA LEU A 321 5.70 6.41 17.72
C LEU A 321 6.04 7.58 16.80
N ASN A 322 5.09 8.47 16.47
CA ASN A 322 5.40 9.66 15.67
C ASN A 322 6.36 10.61 16.38
N ILE A 323 6.19 10.79 17.69
CA ILE A 323 7.12 11.60 18.49
C ILE A 323 8.52 10.97 18.45
N LEU A 324 8.61 9.65 18.66
CA LEU A 324 9.87 8.93 18.57
C LEU A 324 10.50 9.06 17.17
N SER A 325 9.72 8.97 16.10
CA SER A 325 10.19 9.18 14.72
C SER A 325 10.76 10.58 14.51
N ILE A 326 10.16 11.62 15.07
CA ILE A 326 10.72 12.99 15.01
C ILE A 326 12.08 13.02 15.75
N PHE A 327 12.14 12.49 16.97
CA PHE A 327 13.35 12.49 17.80
C PHE A 327 14.48 11.63 17.24
N THR A 328 14.21 10.62 16.41
CA THR A 328 15.25 9.84 15.73
C THR A 328 15.65 10.44 14.38
N TYR A 329 14.69 10.99 13.62
CA TYR A 329 14.93 11.51 12.28
C TYR A 329 15.71 12.82 12.26
N VAL A 330 15.37 13.76 13.15
CA VAL A 330 16.03 15.08 13.20
C VAL A 330 17.54 14.96 13.49
N PRO A 331 18.00 14.22 14.53
CA PRO A 331 19.43 14.02 14.75
C PRO A 331 20.13 13.33 13.58
N MET A 332 19.44 12.42 12.88
CA MET A 332 20.03 11.73 11.73
C MET A 332 20.26 12.69 10.55
N ILE A 333 19.33 13.61 10.28
CA ILE A 333 19.55 14.64 9.25
C ILE A 333 20.63 15.63 9.70
N LEU A 334 20.65 16.04 10.97
CA LEU A 334 21.72 16.92 11.48
C LEU A 334 23.10 16.28 11.31
N TYR A 335 23.20 14.96 11.54
CA TYR A 335 24.41 14.20 11.24
C TYR A 335 24.72 14.20 9.74
N CYS A 336 23.73 13.99 8.86
CA CYS A 336 23.93 14.09 7.41
C CYS A 336 24.46 15.46 7.00
N VAL A 337 23.84 16.54 7.48
CA VAL A 337 24.27 17.92 7.21
C VAL A 337 25.71 18.13 7.68
N TYR A 338 26.06 17.65 8.88
CA TYR A 338 27.45 17.69 9.37
C TYR A 338 28.39 16.94 8.43
N THR A 339 28.07 15.69 8.06
CA THR A 339 28.93 14.89 7.18
C THR A 339 29.11 15.53 5.80
N THR A 340 28.05 16.04 5.19
CA THR A 340 28.10 16.80 3.93
C THR A 340 28.89 18.10 4.10
N ALA A 341 28.78 18.76 5.25
CA ALA A 341 29.53 19.98 5.56
C ALA A 341 31.04 19.72 5.74
N THR A 342 31.44 18.53 6.17
CA THR A 342 32.85 18.17 6.38
C THR A 342 33.48 17.43 5.19
N TYR A 343 32.67 16.85 4.30
CA TYR A 343 33.16 16.09 3.15
C TYR A 343 33.75 17.00 2.07
N ASP A 344 34.93 16.66 1.58
CA ASP A 344 35.63 17.42 0.56
C ASP A 344 34.99 17.17 -0.82
N SER A 345 34.19 18.13 -1.27
CA SER A 345 33.44 18.10 -2.52
C SER A 345 33.24 19.53 -3.03
N PHE A 346 32.94 19.70 -4.32
CA PHE A 346 32.66 21.03 -4.86
C PHE A 346 31.52 21.72 -4.11
N MET A 347 31.69 23.03 -3.87
CA MET A 347 30.74 23.84 -3.09
C MET A 347 29.30 23.76 -3.61
N ILE A 348 29.11 23.58 -4.92
CA ILE A 348 27.77 23.45 -5.54
C ILE A 348 27.06 22.17 -5.06
N TYR A 349 27.72 21.02 -5.06
CA TYR A 349 27.15 19.74 -4.56
C TYR A 349 26.85 19.82 -3.06
N LYS A 350 27.79 20.38 -2.30
CA LYS A 350 27.66 20.57 -0.86
C LYS A 350 26.46 21.45 -0.48
N THR A 351 26.36 22.63 -1.09
CA THR A 351 25.28 23.59 -0.83
C THR A 351 23.93 22.99 -1.19
N THR A 352 23.87 22.24 -2.29
CA THR A 352 22.64 21.60 -2.74
C THR A 352 22.15 20.53 -1.80
N ASN A 353 23.03 19.60 -1.44
CA ASN A 353 22.68 18.52 -0.53
C ASN A 353 22.21 19.07 0.81
N ILE A 354 22.83 20.15 1.32
CA ILE A 354 22.38 20.85 2.53
C ILE A 354 20.98 21.46 2.34
N ILE A 355 20.69 22.11 1.20
CA ILE A 355 19.36 22.67 0.93
C ILE A 355 18.29 21.55 0.89
N ILE A 356 18.57 20.45 0.18
CA ILE A 356 17.64 19.32 0.06
C ILE A 356 17.40 18.68 1.45
N LEU A 357 18.46 18.42 2.22
CA LEU A 357 18.36 17.86 3.57
C LEU A 357 17.58 18.79 4.52
N GLY A 358 17.79 20.11 4.42
CA GLY A 358 17.06 21.10 5.19
C GLY A 358 15.57 21.11 4.88
N LEU A 359 15.21 21.13 3.59
CA LEU A 359 13.82 21.05 3.15
C LEU A 359 13.16 19.73 3.55
N ASN A 360 13.91 18.63 3.51
CA ASN A 360 13.45 17.31 3.91
C ASN A 360 13.01 17.28 5.37
N VAL A 361 13.86 17.78 6.29
CA VAL A 361 13.49 17.88 7.71
C VAL A 361 12.26 18.73 7.91
N VAL A 362 12.22 19.94 7.31
CA VAL A 362 11.09 20.84 7.48
C VAL A 362 9.80 20.17 7.02
N TYR A 363 9.82 19.48 5.89
CA TYR A 363 8.64 18.82 5.34
C TYR A 363 8.18 17.61 6.14
N VAL A 364 9.06 16.65 6.38
CA VAL A 364 8.72 15.38 7.06
C VAL A 364 8.26 15.65 8.49
N VAL A 365 8.99 16.51 9.21
CA VAL A 365 8.64 16.88 10.59
C VAL A 365 7.30 17.62 10.63
N THR A 366 7.06 18.57 9.72
CA THR A 366 5.77 19.27 9.67
C THR A 366 4.63 18.30 9.36
N ALA A 367 4.83 17.35 8.44
CA ALA A 367 3.82 16.33 8.12
C ALA A 367 3.48 15.47 9.35
N TRP A 368 4.47 15.06 10.15
CA TRP A 368 4.23 14.32 11.39
C TRP A 368 3.57 15.17 12.48
N ILE A 369 3.96 16.43 12.63
CA ILE A 369 3.32 17.38 13.55
C ILE A 369 1.85 17.59 13.15
N CYS A 370 1.55 17.78 11.86
CA CYS A 370 0.19 17.89 11.36
C CYS A 370 -0.61 16.60 11.60
N ALA A 371 -0.01 15.42 11.39
CA ALA A 371 -0.66 14.13 11.66
C ALA A 371 -1.01 13.92 13.14
N ILE A 372 -0.29 14.59 14.05
CA ILE A 372 -0.59 14.61 15.49
C ILE A 372 -1.66 15.65 15.81
N THR A 373 -1.43 16.91 15.41
CA THR A 373 -2.24 18.07 15.83
C THR A 373 -3.60 18.13 15.13
N LYS A 374 -3.68 17.72 13.86
CA LYS A 374 -4.90 17.74 13.04
C LYS A 374 -5.64 16.40 13.02
N ARG A 375 -5.24 15.45 13.88
CA ARG A 375 -5.81 14.09 13.89
C ARG A 375 -7.33 14.08 14.10
N ASP A 376 -7.84 14.96 14.96
CA ASP A 376 -9.26 14.99 15.33
C ASP A 376 -10.09 15.56 14.17
N MET A 377 -9.57 16.57 13.46
CA MET A 377 -10.17 17.09 12.22
C MET A 377 -10.19 16.04 11.11
N PHE A 378 -9.13 15.23 10.99
CA PHE A 378 -9.12 14.14 10.02
C PHE A 378 -10.13 13.04 10.36
N VAL A 379 -10.26 12.68 11.65
CA VAL A 379 -11.32 11.77 12.10
C VAL A 379 -12.70 12.35 11.80
N GLU A 380 -12.92 13.63 12.10
CA GLU A 380 -14.17 14.33 11.80
C GLU A 380 -14.49 14.32 10.31
N PHE A 381 -13.49 14.53 9.44
CA PHE A 381 -13.64 14.45 7.99
C PHE A 381 -14.15 13.07 7.55
N LEU A 382 -13.54 11.99 8.06
CA LEU A 382 -13.98 10.63 7.73
C LEU A 382 -15.38 10.32 8.28
N LEU A 383 -15.72 10.80 9.48
CA LEU A 383 -17.04 10.63 10.08
C LEU A 383 -18.12 11.38 9.28
N LYS A 384 -17.86 12.62 8.88
CA LYS A 384 -18.78 13.41 8.03
C LYS A 384 -18.97 12.78 6.64
N LEU A 385 -17.93 12.13 6.09
CA LEU A 385 -18.05 11.31 4.88
C LEU A 385 -18.99 10.10 5.07
N VAL A 386 -18.88 9.40 6.20
CA VAL A 386 -19.78 8.27 6.53
C VAL A 386 -21.21 8.76 6.78
N ASP A 387 -21.37 9.90 7.47
CA ASP A 387 -22.67 10.54 7.67
C ASP A 387 -23.32 10.92 6.33
N PHE A 388 -22.54 11.50 5.41
CA PHE A 388 -22.99 11.77 4.05
C PHE A 388 -23.48 10.49 3.34
N ASP A 389 -22.72 9.40 3.43
CA ASP A 389 -23.12 8.13 2.80
C ASP A 389 -24.38 7.53 3.46
N SER A 390 -24.58 7.75 4.77
CA SER A 390 -25.80 7.35 5.46
C SER A 390 -27.02 8.14 4.96
N LYS A 391 -26.85 9.45 4.73
CA LYS A 391 -27.88 10.31 4.14
C LYS A 391 -28.18 9.92 2.69
N LEU A 392 -27.18 9.52 1.90
CA LEU A 392 -27.42 8.96 0.56
C LEU A 392 -28.25 7.67 0.58
N GLN A 393 -28.08 6.81 1.59
CA GLN A 393 -28.87 5.59 1.73
C GLN A 393 -30.36 5.89 1.97
N THR A 394 -30.69 7.01 2.61
CA THR A 394 -32.09 7.46 2.76
C THR A 394 -32.77 7.77 1.42
N MET A 395 -31.98 8.02 0.37
CA MET A 395 -32.44 8.18 -1.02
C MET A 395 -32.33 6.89 -1.84
N ASN A 396 -32.14 5.74 -1.19
CA ASN A 396 -31.94 4.41 -1.81
C ASN A 396 -30.70 4.32 -2.72
N ILE A 397 -29.69 5.17 -2.51
CA ILE A 397 -28.44 5.14 -3.29
C ILE A 397 -27.36 4.49 -2.43
N LYS A 398 -26.84 3.35 -2.90
CA LYS A 398 -25.74 2.64 -2.24
C LYS A 398 -24.41 2.92 -2.92
N VAL A 399 -23.44 3.43 -2.16
CA VAL A 399 -22.05 3.56 -2.62
C VAL A 399 -21.40 2.18 -2.69
N ASN A 400 -20.82 1.83 -3.85
CA ASN A 400 -20.14 0.54 -4.01
C ASN A 400 -18.71 0.59 -3.42
N TYR A 401 -18.61 0.48 -2.10
CA TYR A 401 -17.34 0.51 -1.37
C TYR A 401 -16.35 -0.54 -1.85
N HIS A 402 -16.81 -1.73 -2.26
CA HIS A 402 -15.92 -2.78 -2.76
C HIS A 402 -15.22 -2.36 -4.05
N ARG A 403 -15.91 -1.70 -4.99
CA ARG A 403 -15.31 -1.23 -6.24
C ARG A 403 -14.29 -0.12 -5.98
N VAL A 404 -14.62 0.80 -5.06
CA VAL A 404 -13.75 1.90 -4.64
C VAL A 404 -12.49 1.35 -3.98
N HIS A 405 -12.64 0.52 -2.95
CA HIS A 405 -11.54 -0.13 -2.24
C HIS A 405 -10.59 -0.89 -3.17
N ARG A 406 -11.14 -1.64 -4.14
CA ARG A 406 -10.30 -2.36 -5.12
C ARG A 406 -9.48 -1.41 -6.00
N LYS A 407 -10.04 -0.28 -6.43
CA LYS A 407 -9.31 0.71 -7.23
C LYS A 407 -8.18 1.33 -6.42
N ILE A 408 -8.48 1.76 -5.18
CA ILE A 408 -7.50 2.31 -4.24
C ILE A 408 -6.34 1.31 -4.07
N MET A 409 -6.65 0.06 -3.73
CA MET A 409 -5.64 -0.97 -3.49
C MET A 409 -4.75 -1.25 -4.71
N VAL A 410 -5.31 -1.28 -5.93
CA VAL A 410 -4.51 -1.47 -7.16
C VAL A 410 -3.62 -0.27 -7.43
N GLN A 411 -4.09 0.95 -7.17
CA GLN A 411 -3.32 2.18 -7.34
C GLN A 411 -2.19 2.28 -6.31
N SER A 412 -2.47 1.98 -5.03
CA SER A 412 -1.46 1.80 -3.96
C SER A 412 -0.35 0.84 -4.39
N LEU A 413 -0.72 -0.39 -4.74
CA LEU A 413 0.25 -1.44 -5.07
C LEU A 413 1.09 -1.08 -6.29
N GLY A 414 0.47 -0.46 -7.31
CA GLY A 414 1.18 0.04 -8.48
C GLY A 414 2.18 1.12 -8.11
N ARG A 415 1.79 2.10 -7.30
CA ARG A 415 2.66 3.19 -6.85
C ARG A 415 3.83 2.70 -5.99
N VAL A 416 3.57 1.86 -4.99
CA VAL A 416 4.62 1.26 -4.15
C VAL A 416 5.57 0.43 -5.02
N GLY A 417 5.06 -0.34 -5.97
CA GLY A 417 5.89 -1.09 -6.92
C GLY A 417 6.83 -0.18 -7.73
N VAL A 418 6.32 0.93 -8.27
CA VAL A 418 7.13 1.92 -8.99
C VAL A 418 8.17 2.57 -8.09
N LEU A 419 7.79 2.99 -6.87
CA LEU A 419 8.73 3.60 -5.92
C LEU A 419 9.86 2.65 -5.54
N VAL A 420 9.57 1.37 -5.29
CA VAL A 420 10.60 0.36 -4.97
C VAL A 420 11.56 0.18 -6.13
N VAL A 421 11.06 0.16 -7.37
CA VAL A 421 11.92 0.07 -8.56
C VAL A 421 12.80 1.32 -8.66
N ILE A 422 12.23 2.52 -8.52
CA ILE A 422 12.97 3.78 -8.61
C ILE A 422 14.03 3.87 -7.51
N ILE A 423 13.65 3.72 -6.23
CA ILE A 423 14.59 3.76 -5.10
C ILE A 423 15.65 2.67 -5.25
N GLY A 424 15.29 1.47 -5.70
CA GLY A 424 16.25 0.40 -5.97
C GLY A 424 17.25 0.79 -7.06
N THR A 425 16.80 1.39 -8.16
CA THR A 425 17.70 1.88 -9.23
C THR A 425 18.60 3.02 -8.76
N LEU A 426 18.05 3.97 -7.99
CA LEU A 426 18.83 5.08 -7.43
C LEU A 426 19.90 4.57 -6.46
N ALA A 427 19.56 3.61 -5.59
CA ALA A 427 20.50 3.00 -4.67
C ALA A 427 21.63 2.23 -5.39
N ILE A 428 21.34 1.60 -6.53
CA ILE A 428 22.37 0.98 -7.37
C ILE A 428 23.30 2.05 -7.97
N ILE A 429 22.74 3.14 -8.50
CA ILE A 429 23.54 4.24 -9.07
C ILE A 429 24.44 4.89 -8.00
N ALA A 430 23.88 5.20 -6.83
CA ALA A 430 24.63 5.77 -5.71
C ALA A 430 25.81 4.87 -5.27
N ASN A 431 25.61 3.55 -5.23
CA ASN A 431 26.69 2.60 -4.95
C ASN A 431 27.79 2.63 -6.01
N LEU A 432 27.42 2.69 -7.29
CA LEU A 432 28.38 2.71 -8.39
C LEU A 432 29.21 4.00 -8.41
N ASN A 433 28.63 5.12 -7.99
CA ASN A 433 29.29 6.42 -7.93
C ASN A 433 30.16 6.61 -6.67
N GLY A 434 30.05 5.71 -5.68
CA GLY A 434 30.74 5.85 -4.40
C GLY A 434 30.16 6.97 -3.51
N ASP A 435 28.90 7.34 -3.75
CA ASP A 435 28.22 8.41 -3.01
C ASP A 435 28.02 8.02 -1.53
N THR A 436 27.98 9.02 -0.65
CA THR A 436 27.70 8.80 0.78
C THR A 436 26.28 8.29 0.96
N MET A 437 26.16 6.98 1.11
CA MET A 437 24.93 6.22 1.19
C MET A 437 23.89 6.72 2.21
N ILE A 438 24.32 7.34 3.32
CA ILE A 438 23.41 7.92 4.32
C ILE A 438 22.67 9.15 3.77
N VAL A 439 23.35 10.02 3.02
CA VAL A 439 22.75 11.23 2.44
C VAL A 439 21.72 10.85 1.38
N GLU A 440 22.05 9.87 0.53
CA GLU A 440 21.14 9.32 -0.46
C GLU A 440 19.93 8.60 0.17
N ALA A 441 20.16 7.84 1.25
CA ALA A 441 19.06 7.22 2.00
C ALA A 441 18.06 8.25 2.54
N MET A 442 18.52 9.43 2.97
CA MET A 442 17.63 10.52 3.38
C MET A 442 16.82 11.09 2.23
N ALA A 443 17.42 11.23 1.05
CA ALA A 443 16.71 11.63 -0.16
C ALA A 443 15.64 10.60 -0.57
N TYR A 444 15.90 9.30 -0.38
CA TYR A 444 14.89 8.26 -0.62
C TYR A 444 13.72 8.30 0.37
N ILE A 445 13.98 8.66 1.63
CA ILE A 445 12.91 8.90 2.62
C ILE A 445 12.05 10.09 2.21
N LEU A 446 12.65 11.18 1.73
CA LEU A 446 11.91 12.34 1.19
C LEU A 446 11.00 11.92 0.05
N LEU A 447 11.55 11.19 -0.92
CA LEU A 447 10.83 10.69 -2.08
C LEU A 447 9.64 9.81 -1.68
N ALA A 448 9.86 8.86 -0.78
CA ALA A 448 8.81 7.97 -0.28
C ALA A 448 7.72 8.73 0.49
N MET A 449 8.11 9.67 1.36
CA MET A 449 7.18 10.50 2.12
C MET A 449 6.34 11.39 1.20
N ASN A 450 6.96 12.03 0.21
CA ASN A 450 6.27 12.86 -0.76
C ASN A 450 5.20 12.06 -1.51
N SER A 451 5.58 10.89 -2.01
CA SER A 451 4.64 10.04 -2.74
C SER A 451 3.51 9.52 -1.86
N ALA A 452 3.78 9.22 -0.57
CA ALA A 452 2.77 8.81 0.39
C ALA A 452 1.73 9.93 0.68
N VAL A 453 2.20 11.17 0.90
CA VAL A 453 1.35 12.34 1.11
C VAL A 453 0.49 12.63 -0.14
N CYS A 454 1.10 12.61 -1.32
CA CYS A 454 0.39 12.79 -2.59
C CYS A 454 -0.66 11.69 -2.79
N HIS A 455 -0.32 10.43 -2.51
CA HIS A 455 -1.27 9.33 -2.60
C HIS A 455 -2.47 9.51 -1.66
N GLN A 456 -2.22 9.84 -0.39
CA GLN A 456 -3.27 10.09 0.59
C GLN A 456 -4.20 11.21 0.12
N THR A 457 -3.63 12.32 -0.33
CA THR A 457 -4.36 13.48 -0.89
C THR A 457 -5.25 13.05 -2.06
N ILE A 458 -4.68 12.38 -3.05
CA ILE A 458 -5.37 11.94 -4.26
C ILE A 458 -6.57 11.04 -3.90
N GLU A 459 -6.41 10.08 -2.99
CA GLU A 459 -7.50 9.17 -2.65
C GLU A 459 -8.62 9.84 -1.84
N LEU A 460 -8.28 10.77 -0.94
CA LEU A 460 -9.26 11.57 -0.21
C LEU A 460 -10.08 12.46 -1.15
N VAL A 461 -9.43 13.12 -2.11
CA VAL A 461 -10.10 13.98 -3.08
C VAL A 461 -10.94 13.14 -4.06
N LYS A 462 -10.44 12.00 -4.55
CA LYS A 462 -11.24 11.06 -5.37
C LYS A 462 -12.48 10.56 -4.64
N MET A 463 -12.39 10.32 -3.32
CA MET A 463 -13.54 9.95 -2.52
C MET A 463 -14.62 11.05 -2.54
N LEU A 464 -14.24 12.32 -2.44
CA LEU A 464 -15.17 13.45 -2.60
C LEU A 464 -15.74 13.50 -4.03
N LYS A 465 -14.88 13.37 -5.06
CA LYS A 465 -15.29 13.36 -6.48
C LYS A 465 -16.40 12.36 -6.77
N ILE A 466 -16.25 11.12 -6.29
CA ILE A 466 -17.24 10.06 -6.50
C ILE A 466 -18.62 10.50 -5.98
N ARG A 467 -18.66 11.25 -4.88
CA ARG A 467 -19.92 11.71 -4.25
C ARG A 467 -20.53 12.87 -5.01
N PHE A 468 -19.74 13.83 -5.49
CA PHE A 468 -20.22 14.85 -6.42
C PHE A 468 -20.82 14.24 -7.70
N VAL A 469 -20.13 13.26 -8.30
CA VAL A 469 -20.64 12.52 -9.48
C VAL A 469 -21.97 11.83 -9.20
N ILE A 470 -22.14 11.26 -8.00
CA ILE A 470 -23.41 10.63 -7.59
C ILE A 470 -24.53 11.68 -7.50
N LEU A 471 -24.28 12.86 -6.92
CA LEU A 471 -25.26 13.94 -6.85
C LEU A 471 -25.62 14.47 -8.25
N ASN A 472 -24.63 14.72 -9.11
CA ASN A 472 -24.84 15.13 -10.50
C ASN A 472 -25.71 14.12 -11.26
N LYS A 473 -25.53 12.82 -10.99
CA LYS A 473 -26.40 11.79 -11.58
C LYS A 473 -27.85 11.92 -11.10
N GLN A 474 -28.09 12.29 -9.83
CA GLN A 474 -29.47 12.51 -9.34
C GLN A 474 -30.11 13.74 -9.96
N ILE A 475 -29.35 14.83 -10.14
CA ILE A 475 -29.84 16.01 -10.84
C ILE A 475 -30.23 15.65 -12.29
N ASN A 476 -29.41 14.87 -13.00
CA ASN A 476 -29.76 14.38 -14.34
C ASN A 476 -31.04 13.55 -14.36
N ASN A 477 -31.27 12.68 -13.36
CA ASN A 477 -32.52 11.93 -13.28
C ASN A 477 -33.74 12.86 -13.09
N LEU A 478 -33.59 13.97 -12.36
CA LEU A 478 -34.63 14.98 -12.22
C LEU A 478 -34.89 15.69 -13.56
N ILE A 479 -33.84 16.10 -14.28
CA ILE A 479 -33.97 16.69 -15.62
C ILE A 479 -34.75 15.77 -16.55
N GLU A 480 -34.38 14.48 -16.61
CA GLU A 480 -35.07 13.49 -17.45
C GLU A 480 -36.55 13.31 -17.06
N TYR A 481 -36.88 13.42 -15.76
CA TYR A 481 -38.25 13.36 -15.28
C TYR A 481 -39.08 14.55 -15.77
N PHE A 482 -38.58 15.78 -15.59
CA PHE A 482 -39.29 16.99 -16.03
C PHE A 482 -39.42 17.05 -17.56
N GLN A 483 -38.39 16.65 -18.30
CA GLN A 483 -38.45 16.58 -19.77
C GLN A 483 -39.52 15.61 -20.27
N LYS A 484 -39.67 14.44 -19.64
CA LYS A 484 -40.70 13.45 -20.04
C LYS A 484 -42.13 13.90 -19.69
N ASN A 485 -42.30 14.65 -18.61
CA ASN A 485 -43.63 15.04 -18.11
C ASN A 485 -44.17 16.35 -18.67
N LYS A 486 -43.41 17.08 -19.49
CA LYS A 486 -43.94 18.20 -20.30
C LYS A 486 -45.09 17.81 -21.25
N ILE A 487 -45.29 16.51 -21.52
CA ILE A 487 -46.23 16.00 -22.53
C ILE A 487 -47.56 15.52 -21.90
N GLY A 488 -47.71 15.53 -20.56
CA GLY A 488 -48.91 15.04 -19.86
C GLY A 488 -49.48 16.04 -18.84
N PRO A 489 -50.75 15.88 -18.40
CA PRO A 489 -51.34 16.75 -17.39
C PRO A 489 -50.59 16.59 -16.05
N VAL A 490 -50.18 17.73 -15.47
CA VAL A 490 -49.37 17.80 -14.25
C VAL A 490 -50.15 17.26 -13.06
N GLU A 491 -49.78 16.08 -12.56
CA GLU A 491 -50.27 15.57 -11.28
C GLU A 491 -49.58 16.29 -10.11
N THR A 492 -50.33 17.06 -9.33
CA THR A 492 -49.87 17.84 -8.15
C THR A 492 -49.24 17.00 -7.02
N LYS A 493 -49.43 15.67 -6.99
CA LYS A 493 -48.74 14.79 -6.03
C LYS A 493 -47.31 14.45 -6.44
N GLY A 494 -46.98 14.57 -7.72
CA GLY A 494 -45.63 14.35 -8.23
C GLY A 494 -44.69 15.41 -7.71
N THR A 495 -44.99 16.69 -7.98
CA THR A 495 -44.14 17.87 -7.77
C THR A 495 -43.56 17.98 -6.36
N ASN A 496 -44.37 17.74 -5.32
CA ASN A 496 -43.91 17.73 -3.93
C ASN A 496 -42.80 16.69 -3.65
N LYS A 497 -42.78 15.56 -4.37
CA LYS A 497 -41.72 14.55 -4.23
C LYS A 497 -40.43 14.99 -4.93
N GLN A 498 -40.52 15.67 -6.09
CA GLN A 498 -39.33 16.18 -6.77
C GLN A 498 -38.71 17.36 -6.02
N LEU A 499 -39.53 18.28 -5.50
CA LEU A 499 -39.06 19.37 -4.63
C LEU A 499 -38.30 18.80 -3.42
N ASN A 500 -38.89 17.84 -2.70
CA ASN A 500 -38.20 17.16 -1.60
C ASN A 500 -36.91 16.43 -2.01
N THR A 501 -36.81 15.98 -3.26
CA THR A 501 -35.60 15.34 -3.78
C THR A 501 -34.53 16.39 -4.10
N LEU A 502 -34.93 17.52 -4.70
CA LEU A 502 -34.06 18.66 -4.98
C LEU A 502 -33.47 19.23 -3.68
N ASN A 503 -34.30 19.53 -2.69
CA ASN A 503 -33.84 20.08 -1.40
C ASN A 503 -32.81 19.15 -0.71
N LYS A 504 -33.01 17.83 -0.83
CA LYS A 504 -32.04 16.83 -0.32
C LYS A 504 -30.72 16.88 -1.08
N ILE A 505 -30.76 17.03 -2.41
CA ILE A 505 -29.55 17.16 -3.24
C ILE A 505 -28.81 18.44 -2.87
N CYS A 506 -29.50 19.59 -2.75
CA CYS A 506 -28.92 20.87 -2.34
C CYS A 506 -28.20 20.74 -0.99
N ALA A 507 -28.89 20.20 0.03
CA ALA A 507 -28.33 19.99 1.36
C ALA A 507 -27.12 19.05 1.36
N LEU A 508 -27.10 18.04 0.49
CA LEU A 508 -25.98 17.12 0.35
C LEU A 508 -24.80 17.72 -0.39
N HIS A 509 -25.05 18.53 -1.43
CA HIS A 509 -23.99 19.28 -2.11
C HIS A 509 -23.29 20.23 -1.13
N HIS A 510 -24.07 21.00 -0.36
CA HIS A 510 -23.54 21.84 0.73
C HIS A 510 -22.71 21.05 1.75
N HIS A 511 -23.15 19.85 2.12
CA HIS A 511 -22.41 18.99 3.03
C HIS A 511 -21.05 18.57 2.44
N LEU A 512 -20.97 18.26 1.14
CA LEU A 512 -19.69 17.99 0.45
C LEU A 512 -18.81 19.24 0.35
N SER A 513 -19.39 20.42 0.10
CA SER A 513 -18.64 21.69 0.09
C SER A 513 -18.01 21.96 1.46
N LYS A 514 -18.72 21.69 2.56
CA LYS A 514 -18.16 21.75 3.92
C LYS A 514 -17.06 20.72 4.16
N LEU A 515 -17.17 19.51 3.60
CA LEU A 515 -16.11 18.50 3.66
C LEU A 515 -14.84 18.94 2.92
N VAL A 516 -14.96 19.65 1.79
CA VAL A 516 -13.81 20.23 1.08
C VAL A 516 -13.13 21.32 1.92
N LYS A 517 -13.90 22.20 2.57
CA LYS A 517 -13.34 23.19 3.51
C LYS A 517 -12.57 22.51 4.66
N LEU A 518 -13.17 21.49 5.28
CA LEU A 518 -12.52 20.70 6.33
C LEU A 518 -11.26 19.98 5.85
N PHE A 519 -11.23 19.50 4.60
CA PHE A 519 -10.05 18.94 3.97
C PHE A 519 -8.92 19.98 3.88
N ASN A 520 -9.20 21.18 3.40
CA ASN A 520 -8.20 22.27 3.31
C ASN A 520 -7.65 22.65 4.68
N GLU A 521 -8.50 22.74 5.70
CA GLU A 521 -8.07 23.05 7.08
C GLU A 521 -7.22 21.94 7.72
N THR A 522 -7.44 20.69 7.29
CA THR A 522 -6.72 19.51 7.79
C THR A 522 -5.38 19.31 7.11
N PHE A 523 -5.34 19.44 5.78
CA PHE A 523 -4.17 19.06 4.96
C PHE A 523 -3.46 20.24 4.29
N GLY A 524 -4.00 21.46 4.35
CA GLY A 524 -3.51 22.62 3.61
C GLY A 524 -2.04 22.95 3.85
N ILE A 525 -1.56 22.88 5.09
CA ILE A 525 -0.14 23.16 5.43
C ILE A 525 0.78 22.07 4.86
N VAL A 526 0.36 20.80 4.94
CA VAL A 526 1.13 19.68 4.38
C VAL A 526 1.19 19.80 2.85
N LEU A 527 0.10 20.20 2.21
CA LEU A 527 0.05 20.45 0.76
C LEU A 527 0.91 21.65 0.34
N LEU A 528 0.92 22.72 1.13
CA LEU A 528 1.77 23.89 0.88
C LEU A 528 3.25 23.48 0.82
N LEU A 529 3.71 22.73 1.82
CA LEU A 529 5.09 22.24 1.85
C LEU A 529 5.36 21.20 0.76
N MET A 530 4.40 20.32 0.46
CA MET A 530 4.53 19.34 -0.61
C MET A 530 4.82 20.01 -1.96
N PHE A 531 4.02 21.02 -2.34
CA PHE A 531 4.23 21.76 -3.59
C PHE A 531 5.53 22.59 -3.56
N GLY A 532 5.83 23.26 -2.44
CA GLY A 532 7.04 24.06 -2.29
C GLY A 532 8.33 23.23 -2.38
N VAL A 533 8.39 22.10 -1.69
CA VAL A 533 9.54 21.18 -1.74
C VAL A 533 9.67 20.57 -3.13
N SER A 534 8.56 20.12 -3.73
CA SER A 534 8.57 19.59 -5.09
C SER A 534 9.12 20.62 -6.09
N PHE A 535 8.71 21.89 -5.99
CA PHE A 535 9.22 22.97 -6.83
C PHE A 535 10.74 23.13 -6.69
N VAL A 536 11.25 23.26 -5.45
CA VAL A 536 12.69 23.47 -5.23
C VAL A 536 13.52 22.25 -5.68
N VAL A 537 13.07 21.03 -5.37
CA VAL A 537 13.74 19.80 -5.81
C VAL A 537 13.79 19.72 -7.33
N ILE A 538 12.70 20.06 -8.03
CA ILE A 538 12.66 20.09 -9.51
C ILE A 538 13.68 21.09 -10.06
N VAL A 539 13.69 22.34 -9.56
CA VAL A 539 14.62 23.40 -10.00
C VAL A 539 16.07 22.96 -9.82
N ILE A 540 16.42 22.52 -8.61
CA ILE A 540 17.78 22.11 -8.26
C ILE A 540 18.22 20.95 -9.15
N THR A 541 17.40 19.91 -9.26
CA THR A 541 17.77 18.68 -9.96
C THR A 541 17.93 18.92 -11.47
N ILE A 542 17.11 19.79 -12.07
CA ILE A 542 17.30 20.20 -13.48
C ILE A 542 18.55 21.07 -13.63
N PHE A 543 18.83 21.98 -12.68
CA PHE A 543 20.07 22.74 -12.69
C PHE A 543 21.31 21.82 -12.67
N PHE A 544 21.35 20.82 -11.80
CA PHE A 544 22.42 19.81 -11.79
C PHE A 544 22.55 19.10 -13.13
N PHE A 545 21.42 18.70 -13.71
CA PHE A 545 21.43 18.09 -15.03
C PHE A 545 22.07 19.01 -16.07
N THR A 546 21.70 20.30 -16.09
CA THR A 546 22.28 21.26 -17.04
C THR A 546 23.76 21.56 -16.79
N ALA A 547 24.18 21.63 -15.53
CA ALA A 547 25.58 21.89 -15.16
C ALA A 547 26.49 20.73 -15.58
N ASN A 548 26.06 19.47 -15.34
CA ASN A 548 26.82 18.29 -15.76
C ASN A 548 26.94 18.18 -17.29
N VAL A 549 25.88 18.55 -18.02
CA VAL A 549 25.93 18.62 -19.50
C VAL A 549 26.93 19.67 -19.99
N GLN A 550 26.99 20.85 -19.35
CA GLN A 550 27.94 21.90 -19.72
C GLN A 550 29.39 21.54 -19.40
N ALA A 551 29.63 20.82 -18.30
CA ALA A 551 30.97 20.38 -17.90
C ALA A 551 31.56 19.28 -18.81
N GLY A 552 30.77 18.72 -19.74
CA GLY A 552 31.21 17.61 -20.60
C GLY A 552 31.34 16.27 -19.86
N GLU A 553 30.98 16.22 -18.57
CA GLU A 553 30.95 15.02 -17.72
C GLU A 553 29.67 14.19 -18.00
N LEU A 554 29.50 13.75 -19.25
CA LEU A 554 28.36 12.96 -19.70
C LEU A 554 28.49 11.48 -19.32
N TYR A 555 28.58 11.19 -18.02
CA TYR A 555 28.41 9.83 -17.55
C TYR A 555 26.92 9.50 -17.51
N PHE A 556 26.50 8.54 -18.34
CA PHE A 556 25.09 8.13 -18.45
C PHE A 556 24.45 7.79 -17.09
N MET A 557 25.21 7.20 -16.16
CA MET A 557 24.74 6.88 -14.81
C MET A 557 24.49 8.12 -13.94
N SER A 558 25.34 9.14 -14.04
CA SER A 558 25.18 10.41 -13.32
C SER A 558 23.99 11.23 -13.81
N LEU A 559 23.59 11.06 -15.08
CA LEU A 559 22.39 11.69 -15.66
C LEU A 559 21.09 10.99 -15.27
N LEU A 560 21.12 9.67 -15.04
CA LEU A 560 19.92 8.89 -14.72
C LEU A 560 19.35 9.17 -13.33
N ASN A 561 20.20 9.38 -12.33
CA ASN A 561 19.78 9.68 -10.95
C ASN A 561 18.84 10.92 -10.87
N PRO A 562 19.26 12.12 -11.34
CA PRO A 562 18.41 13.32 -11.28
C PRO A 562 17.12 13.17 -12.09
N ILE A 563 17.16 12.48 -13.25
CA ILE A 563 15.98 12.26 -14.09
C ILE A 563 14.95 11.38 -13.38
N LEU A 564 15.36 10.22 -12.86
CA LEU A 564 14.48 9.26 -12.21
C LEU A 564 13.83 9.86 -10.95
N SER A 565 14.60 10.61 -10.17
CA SER A 565 14.11 11.32 -9.00
C SER A 565 13.08 12.38 -9.39
N ASN A 566 13.36 13.24 -10.37
CA ASN A 566 12.46 14.32 -10.79
C ASN A 566 11.11 13.86 -11.34
N VAL A 567 11.11 12.78 -12.11
CA VAL A 567 9.89 12.27 -12.77
C VAL A 567 8.78 12.01 -11.74
N THR A 568 9.14 11.51 -10.57
CA THR A 568 8.16 11.24 -9.50
C THR A 568 7.51 12.52 -8.95
N PHE A 569 8.31 13.55 -8.63
CA PHE A 569 7.84 14.83 -8.12
C PHE A 569 6.93 15.53 -9.14
N VAL A 570 7.32 15.55 -10.42
CA VAL A 570 6.52 16.16 -11.49
C VAL A 570 5.18 15.42 -11.64
N ILE A 571 5.19 14.09 -11.71
CA ILE A 571 3.97 13.29 -11.85
C ILE A 571 3.02 13.51 -10.66
N ASP A 572 3.55 13.53 -9.44
CA ASP A 572 2.73 13.71 -8.24
C ASP A 572 2.12 15.12 -8.17
N VAL A 573 2.88 16.18 -8.49
CA VAL A 573 2.36 17.56 -8.60
C VAL A 573 1.21 17.64 -9.62
N VAL A 574 1.44 17.14 -10.84
CA VAL A 574 0.44 17.18 -11.91
C VAL A 574 -0.80 16.38 -11.51
N TYR A 575 -0.64 15.20 -10.92
CA TYR A 575 -1.77 14.33 -10.62
C TYR A 575 -2.60 14.82 -9.43
N VAL A 576 -1.97 15.42 -8.41
CA VAL A 576 -2.71 16.10 -7.33
C VAL A 576 -3.53 17.26 -7.92
N CYS A 577 -2.94 18.09 -8.79
CA CYS A 577 -3.65 19.17 -9.45
C CYS A 577 -4.82 18.67 -10.31
N ASP A 578 -4.63 17.64 -11.13
CA ASP A 578 -5.67 17.03 -11.97
C ASP A 578 -6.86 16.52 -11.14
N VAL A 579 -6.58 15.79 -10.07
CA VAL A 579 -7.62 15.20 -9.23
C VAL A 579 -8.39 16.30 -8.47
N CYS A 580 -7.72 17.34 -7.99
CA CYS A 580 -8.38 18.49 -7.36
C CYS A 580 -9.23 19.26 -8.37
N TYR A 581 -8.66 19.64 -9.51
CA TYR A 581 -9.36 20.39 -10.56
C TYR A 581 -10.57 19.65 -11.08
N SER A 582 -10.41 18.37 -11.44
CA SER A 582 -11.51 17.55 -11.96
C SER A 582 -12.58 17.22 -10.92
N THR A 583 -12.29 17.41 -9.63
CA THR A 583 -13.29 17.33 -8.56
C THR A 583 -14.08 18.63 -8.43
N ILE A 584 -13.41 19.77 -8.56
CA ILE A 584 -14.05 21.09 -8.60
C ILE A 584 -14.96 21.20 -9.83
N GLU A 585 -14.52 20.72 -10.99
CA GLU A 585 -15.34 20.67 -12.21
C GLU A 585 -16.63 19.87 -11.98
N GLU A 586 -16.53 18.70 -11.34
CA GLU A 586 -17.71 17.91 -10.98
C GLU A 586 -18.59 18.62 -9.92
N ALA A 587 -18.02 19.37 -8.98
CA ALA A 587 -18.80 20.15 -8.01
C ALA A 587 -19.57 21.29 -8.69
N ASN A 588 -18.93 22.01 -9.63
CA ASN A 588 -19.50 23.16 -10.34
C ASN A 588 -20.52 22.74 -11.41
N LYS A 589 -20.34 21.56 -12.01
CA LYS A 589 -21.30 20.97 -12.96
C LYS A 589 -22.71 20.86 -12.40
N ALA A 590 -22.88 20.73 -11.08
CA ALA A 590 -24.19 20.75 -10.45
C ALA A 590 -24.97 22.04 -10.77
N GLY A 591 -24.29 23.19 -10.79
CA GLY A 591 -24.87 24.50 -11.10
C GLY A 591 -25.36 24.60 -12.54
N GLU A 592 -24.61 24.04 -13.48
CA GLU A 592 -25.06 23.97 -14.89
C GLU A 592 -26.23 23.01 -15.09
N LEU A 593 -26.26 21.90 -14.35
CA LEU A 593 -27.30 20.89 -14.48
C LEU A 593 -28.65 21.37 -13.93
N ILE A 594 -28.66 22.11 -12.81
CA ILE A 594 -29.92 22.55 -12.18
C ILE A 594 -30.71 23.50 -13.08
N HIS A 595 -30.04 24.35 -13.86
CA HIS A 595 -30.68 25.27 -14.82
C HIS A 595 -31.28 24.57 -16.04
N LYS A 596 -31.00 23.26 -16.24
CA LYS A 596 -31.64 22.44 -17.28
C LYS A 596 -32.96 21.83 -16.82
N ILE A 597 -33.31 21.96 -15.54
CA ILE A 597 -34.62 21.57 -15.03
C ILE A 597 -35.61 22.64 -15.46
N ASP A 598 -36.49 22.29 -16.39
CA ASP A 598 -37.54 23.20 -16.89
C ASP A 598 -38.87 22.84 -16.25
N THR A 599 -39.44 23.78 -15.50
CA THR A 599 -40.67 23.60 -14.72
C THR A 599 -41.43 24.92 -14.57
N GLU A 600 -42.75 24.83 -14.52
CA GLU A 600 -43.66 25.95 -14.24
C GLU A 600 -43.97 26.07 -12.74
N ASP A 601 -43.50 25.12 -11.92
CA ASP A 601 -43.72 25.10 -10.47
C ASP A 601 -42.83 26.15 -9.77
N HIS A 602 -43.46 27.09 -9.09
CA HIS A 602 -42.80 28.21 -8.42
C HIS A 602 -41.86 27.75 -7.32
N ASP A 603 -42.26 26.76 -6.51
CA ASP A 603 -41.47 26.30 -5.36
C ASP A 603 -40.17 25.61 -5.82
N ILE A 604 -40.24 24.86 -6.93
CA ILE A 604 -39.06 24.20 -7.52
C ILE A 604 -38.14 25.24 -8.15
N ARG A 605 -38.70 26.26 -8.80
CA ARG A 605 -37.92 27.34 -9.41
C ARG A 605 -37.18 28.17 -8.35
N ASP A 606 -37.85 28.49 -7.25
CA ASP A 606 -37.25 29.19 -6.11
C ASP A 606 -36.09 28.38 -5.52
N GLU A 607 -36.27 27.07 -5.35
CA GLU A 607 -35.19 26.19 -4.85
C GLU A 607 -34.02 26.11 -5.84
N ILE A 608 -34.27 26.06 -7.15
CA ILE A 608 -33.21 26.09 -8.18
C ILE A 608 -32.41 27.41 -8.07
N GLU A 609 -33.10 28.55 -7.91
CA GLU A 609 -32.46 29.85 -7.76
C GLU A 609 -31.62 29.91 -6.48
N MET A 610 -32.18 29.48 -5.34
CA MET A 610 -31.44 29.39 -4.07
C MET A 610 -30.21 28.49 -4.19
N PHE A 611 -30.34 27.33 -4.84
CA PHE A 611 -29.20 26.42 -5.02
C PHE A 611 -28.15 26.98 -5.97
N SER A 612 -28.56 27.68 -7.04
CA SER A 612 -27.64 28.39 -7.94
C SER A 612 -26.87 29.47 -7.20
N LEU A 613 -27.54 30.28 -6.39
CA LEU A 613 -26.91 31.29 -5.54
C LEU A 613 -25.95 30.65 -4.54
N GLN A 614 -26.32 29.51 -3.97
CA GLN A 614 -25.47 28.77 -3.06
C GLN A 614 -24.16 28.31 -3.74
N ILE A 615 -24.24 27.70 -4.92
CA ILE A 615 -23.06 27.24 -5.66
C ILE A 615 -22.18 28.44 -6.06
N ALA A 616 -22.80 29.54 -6.48
CA ALA A 616 -22.08 30.75 -6.87
C ALA A 616 -21.35 31.41 -5.71
N ASN A 617 -21.96 31.43 -4.51
CA ASN A 617 -21.41 32.09 -3.31
C ASN A 617 -20.50 31.18 -2.47
N GLU A 618 -20.71 29.86 -2.48
CA GLU A 618 -19.89 28.88 -1.76
C GLU A 618 -19.06 28.02 -2.72
N GLN A 619 -18.29 28.67 -3.59
CA GLN A 619 -17.46 27.96 -4.56
C GLN A 619 -16.53 26.96 -3.88
N VAL A 620 -16.59 25.72 -4.35
CA VAL A 620 -15.75 24.63 -3.85
C VAL A 620 -14.35 24.82 -4.41
N GLU A 621 -13.38 25.00 -3.54
CA GLU A 621 -11.99 25.17 -3.92
C GLU A 621 -11.08 24.31 -3.04
N PHE A 622 -10.15 23.59 -3.65
CA PHE A 622 -9.02 22.99 -2.93
C PHE A 622 -7.88 24.01 -2.90
N ASN A 623 -7.35 24.30 -1.71
CA ASN A 623 -6.26 25.27 -1.55
C ASN A 623 -5.20 24.78 -0.56
N ALA A 624 -4.00 25.34 -0.70
CA ALA A 624 -2.88 25.06 0.19
C ALA A 624 -2.80 26.12 1.29
N ALA A 625 -3.46 25.86 2.43
CA ALA A 625 -3.49 26.75 3.60
C ALA A 625 -3.92 28.20 3.28
N GLY A 626 -4.75 28.40 2.26
CA GLY A 626 -5.18 29.73 1.80
C GLY A 626 -4.15 30.52 0.97
N PHE A 627 -2.95 29.98 0.71
CA PHE A 627 -1.92 30.67 -0.09
C PHE A 627 -2.24 30.67 -1.59
N PHE A 628 -2.66 29.51 -2.13
CA PHE A 628 -3.02 29.36 -3.54
C PHE A 628 -4.02 28.22 -3.74
N ALA A 629 -4.82 28.36 -4.81
CA ALA A 629 -5.72 27.33 -5.30
C ALA A 629 -4.94 26.20 -5.99
N ILE A 630 -5.36 24.95 -5.80
CA ILE A 630 -4.74 23.76 -6.38
C ILE A 630 -5.44 23.43 -7.71
N ASN A 631 -4.88 23.93 -8.80
CA ASN A 631 -5.41 23.78 -10.16
C ASN A 631 -4.29 23.75 -11.23
N TYR A 632 -4.64 23.71 -12.51
CA TYR A 632 -3.66 23.72 -13.59
C TYR A 632 -2.86 25.03 -13.70
N THR A 633 -3.39 26.16 -13.23
CA THR A 633 -2.64 27.43 -13.17
C THR A 633 -1.40 27.31 -12.27
N LEU A 634 -1.50 26.55 -11.17
CA LEU A 634 -0.35 26.23 -10.32
C LEU A 634 0.72 25.44 -11.08
N VAL A 635 0.33 24.47 -11.91
CA VAL A 635 1.27 23.70 -12.74
C VAL A 635 2.01 24.61 -13.71
N PHE A 636 1.30 25.50 -14.41
CA PHE A 636 1.92 26.48 -15.30
C PHE A 636 2.83 27.47 -14.56
N SER A 637 2.45 27.87 -13.34
CA SER A 637 3.27 28.75 -12.50
C SER A 637 4.56 28.05 -12.05
N ILE A 638 4.49 26.78 -11.67
CA ILE A 638 5.64 25.94 -11.34
C ILE A 638 6.56 25.81 -12.55
N LEU A 639 6.01 25.48 -13.73
CA LEU A 639 6.80 25.36 -14.97
C LEU A 639 7.49 26.67 -15.34
N GLY A 640 6.75 27.79 -15.31
CA GLY A 640 7.30 29.12 -15.57
C GLY A 640 8.42 29.48 -14.60
N GLY A 641 8.18 29.29 -13.30
CA GLY A 641 9.18 29.51 -12.26
C GLY A 641 10.42 28.64 -12.46
N VAL A 642 10.25 27.34 -12.73
CA VAL A 642 11.34 26.41 -13.01
C VAL A 642 12.17 26.89 -14.20
N THR A 643 11.53 27.24 -15.32
CA THR A 643 12.23 27.77 -16.50
C THR A 643 13.01 29.05 -16.19
N THR A 644 12.39 30.02 -15.49
CA THR A 644 13.06 31.27 -15.11
C THR A 644 14.28 31.02 -14.24
N TYR A 645 14.17 30.20 -13.20
CA TYR A 645 15.30 29.89 -12.33
C TYR A 645 16.41 29.13 -13.06
N ILE A 646 16.07 28.19 -13.95
CA ILE A 646 17.07 27.49 -14.78
C ILE A 646 17.84 28.48 -15.65
N ILE A 647 17.15 29.41 -16.34
CA ILE A 647 17.81 30.42 -17.18
C ILE A 647 18.77 31.27 -16.35
N ILE A 648 18.32 31.76 -15.19
CA ILE A 648 19.14 32.56 -14.28
C ILE A 648 20.37 31.76 -13.82
N LEU A 649 20.17 30.52 -13.38
CA LEU A 649 21.25 29.67 -12.87
C LEU A 649 22.28 29.32 -13.96
N ILE A 650 21.82 29.07 -15.19
CA ILE A 650 22.71 28.84 -16.35
C ILE A 650 23.52 30.09 -16.65
N GLN A 651 22.89 31.27 -16.69
CA GLN A 651 23.58 32.54 -16.97
C GLN A 651 24.61 32.88 -15.87
N LEU A 652 24.28 32.63 -14.61
CA LEU A 652 25.22 32.80 -13.50
C LEU A 652 26.40 31.84 -13.63
N ALA A 653 26.15 30.57 -13.95
CA ALA A 653 27.20 29.56 -14.13
C ALA A 653 28.17 29.94 -15.27
N THR A 654 27.67 30.41 -16.42
CA THR A 654 28.52 30.83 -17.53
C THR A 654 29.32 32.10 -17.22
N SER A 655 28.75 33.04 -16.46
CA SER A 655 29.47 34.25 -16.04
C SER A 655 30.61 33.96 -15.05
N LEU A 656 30.43 32.97 -14.17
CA LEU A 656 31.42 32.53 -13.19
C LEU A 656 32.54 31.68 -13.80
N ALA A 657 32.27 30.95 -14.89
CA ALA A 657 33.28 30.16 -15.61
C ALA A 657 34.14 30.99 -16.58
N GLY A 658 33.78 32.26 -16.81
CA GLY A 658 34.53 33.20 -17.66
C GLY A 658 35.55 34.08 -16.92
N GLN A 659 35.70 33.89 -15.60
CA GLN A 659 36.78 34.46 -14.76
C GLN A 659 37.71 33.33 -14.31
#